data_AF-A0A8B6EGR7-F1
#
_entry.id   AF-A0A8B6EGR7-F1
#
_cell.length_a   1.000
_cell.length_b   1.000
_cell.length_c   1.000
_cell.angle_alpha   90.00
_cell.angle_beta   90.00
_cell.angle_gamma   90.00
#
_symmetry.space_group_name_H-M   'P 1'
#
loop_
_entity.id
_entity.type
_entity.pdbx_description
1 polymer ?
#
loop_
_entity_poly.entity_id
_entity_poly.type
_entity_poly.pdbx_seq_one_letter_code
_entity_poly.pdbx_strand_id
1 'polypeptide(L)'
;MGFEEGESLKEKREHLLKRETSINEIMTSIGLYGGNIQKLPELLKAELKEVLLHALKELSINIFQLKEIKTKKEYCKAKLIERGGDTDWRKGRYVYAISAVIAFIYDIDNFLSAGRELTQTLSIFISYINGVDQIKGNSINLETSPLHQCLDDDSFSNTGENSRYLKQKSVEWFALRKKARITGSTFYSAVGCDGLNRQKDHFEKVICGIEGKEPSDFTKKAMQHGTDNENNGVATIVGILLPVLYPDLKFYEEGCIIISSGGDLPFMIVSPDGSLRKGNSLESSQIAIEIKCPINQVHTRFPPRYLLQCLSEIESMDVDSLLYISWTKEDTTVFKVDRDQDLFGEAMNIAMNLYGEAKPKKPTKLSDDQKELKKKIVQKSKEIELIGRFPSLVFEQVQNVYHRSTINVNETQNLLSKVKNLINTHYQLKRERASEAMVFLVADLDRSWEKDQLRCAPVSWFPRGHSLSTENLRNITEQVHTLCHREGIHIPCQSFDGQWHGIVTRNKNGQPLTVFQLQKDTWKETEQMKKADIVSLLRTMNKVVHNSSQIGPSGRIIELSNGNIRLPRFPVHLNSKRIVLDEVATVESITQATLADVIPESVKSANNLDDRVLALTSVEDQIEIEAFAVNVFDDEWENELDKCQDDLESVDIESHVEQESDSNQQLTSENKEIQCESNDNSSKRKISQGMPSSVIQLSINDMNCLLAMFKTTKDCNKKGKWDNTSPEDLLLQFSSIDKLRLFLDVELRSVVRYLKKTKECKIKESSTKGKKLEELAALLNINFDKEISGLVKRKKKPQQVKSLSELATQTIQKLPKLTLNVIHAELIWENRYDNWISKIRTVTVNGMKHDWFYKPDFSEIRNQYEVRCIDATHLLTRTRTKVCKGGIEGLTNESWLKVARSGKHF
;
A
#
# COMPACT_ATOMS: atom_id res chain seq x y z
N MET A 1 2.44 -12.46 -1.32
CA MET A 1 2.23 -13.52 -0.32
C MET A 1 1.78 -12.80 0.93
N GLY A 2 0.49 -12.90 1.27
CA GLY A 2 -0.09 -12.14 2.37
C GLY A 2 0.24 -12.81 3.70
N PHE A 3 1.03 -12.14 4.53
CA PHE A 3 1.20 -12.51 5.93
C PHE A 3 0.02 -11.91 6.68
N GLU A 4 -0.90 -12.74 7.16
CA GLU A 4 -1.72 -12.34 8.30
C GLU A 4 -0.82 -12.44 9.54
N GLU A 5 -0.65 -11.32 10.24
CA GLU A 5 -0.30 -11.34 11.67
C GLU A 5 -1.33 -12.23 12.38
N GLY A 6 -0.95 -13.44 12.74
CA GLY A 6 -1.89 -14.41 13.30
C GLY A 6 -1.22 -15.72 13.66
N GLU A 7 -1.91 -16.45 14.54
CA GLU A 7 -1.55 -17.72 15.17
C GLU A 7 -0.51 -18.55 14.38
N SER A 8 0.54 -18.94 15.11
CA SER A 8 1.56 -19.87 14.64
C SER A 8 0.93 -21.15 14.10
N LEU A 9 1.64 -21.83 13.18
CA LEU A 9 1.20 -23.14 12.69
C LEU A 9 0.98 -24.16 13.81
N LYS A 10 1.70 -24.00 14.94
CA LYS A 10 1.54 -24.84 16.12
C LYS A 10 0.18 -24.59 16.78
N GLU A 11 -0.19 -23.34 17.04
CA GLU A 11 -1.47 -22.97 17.62
C GLU A 11 -2.63 -23.42 16.73
N LYS A 12 -2.55 -23.17 15.41
CA LYS A 12 -3.55 -23.65 14.44
C LYS A 12 -3.74 -25.16 14.48
N ARG A 13 -2.66 -25.92 14.66
CA ARG A 13 -2.71 -27.38 14.80
C ARG A 13 -3.31 -27.82 16.13
N GLU A 14 -3.01 -27.13 17.23
CA GLU A 14 -3.59 -27.40 18.54
C GLU A 14 -5.11 -27.13 18.55
N HIS A 15 -5.55 -26.03 17.94
CA HIS A 15 -6.97 -25.73 17.73
C HIS A 15 -7.67 -26.82 16.91
N LEU A 16 -7.04 -27.26 15.81
CA LEU A 16 -7.54 -28.36 15.00
C LEU A 16 -7.70 -29.65 15.83
N LEU A 17 -6.68 -30.05 16.58
CA LEU A 17 -6.72 -31.24 17.43
C LEU A 17 -7.81 -31.15 18.50
N LYS A 18 -7.98 -30.00 19.15
CA LYS A 18 -9.05 -29.79 20.13
C LYS A 18 -10.44 -29.98 19.51
N ARG A 19 -10.63 -29.50 18.28
CA ARG A 19 -11.88 -29.66 17.52
C ARG A 19 -12.12 -31.12 17.14
N GLU A 20 -11.09 -31.81 16.65
CA GLU A 20 -11.18 -33.24 16.35
C GLU A 20 -11.57 -34.04 17.59
N THR A 21 -10.99 -33.73 18.75
CA THR A 21 -11.32 -34.38 20.02
C THR A 21 -12.79 -34.17 20.37
N SER A 22 -13.30 -32.94 20.35
CA SER A 22 -14.71 -32.65 20.64
C SER A 22 -15.67 -33.39 19.68
N ILE A 23 -15.35 -33.45 18.39
CA ILE A 23 -16.13 -34.22 17.41
C ILE A 23 -16.08 -35.73 17.74
N ASN A 24 -14.92 -36.28 18.10
CA ASN A 24 -14.82 -37.71 18.40
C ASN A 24 -15.55 -38.08 19.71
N GLU A 25 -15.53 -37.19 20.71
CA GLU A 25 -16.25 -37.33 21.98
C GLU A 25 -17.77 -37.38 21.75
N ILE A 26 -18.32 -36.43 20.98
CA ILE A 26 -19.76 -36.45 20.66
C ILE A 26 -20.12 -37.66 19.79
N MET A 27 -19.30 -38.01 18.80
CA MET A 27 -19.52 -39.20 17.95
C MET A 27 -19.58 -40.49 18.76
N THR A 28 -18.71 -40.62 19.77
CA THR A 28 -18.68 -41.76 20.68
C THR A 28 -19.93 -41.78 21.54
N SER A 29 -20.30 -40.62 22.12
CA SER A 29 -21.45 -40.48 23.01
C SER A 29 -22.77 -40.80 22.29
N ILE A 30 -22.98 -40.28 21.09
CA ILE A 30 -24.18 -40.61 20.29
C ILE A 30 -24.15 -42.05 19.80
N GLY A 31 -22.97 -42.64 19.53
CA GLY A 31 -22.84 -44.02 19.06
C GLY A 31 -23.27 -45.08 20.08
N LEU A 32 -23.33 -44.72 21.37
CA LEU A 32 -23.95 -45.56 22.41
C LEU A 32 -25.47 -45.67 22.24
N TYR A 33 -26.07 -44.78 21.46
CA TYR A 33 -27.48 -44.76 21.14
C TYR A 33 -27.70 -45.24 19.70
N GLY A 34 -28.63 -46.17 19.51
CA GLY A 34 -29.06 -46.60 18.18
C GLY A 34 -30.30 -45.84 17.70
N GLY A 35 -30.51 -45.77 16.38
CA GLY A 35 -31.77 -45.33 15.80
C GLY A 35 -31.85 -43.82 15.55
N ASN A 36 -33.01 -43.22 15.84
CA ASN A 36 -33.36 -41.85 15.47
C ASN A 36 -32.79 -40.83 16.48
N ILE A 37 -32.18 -39.74 16.00
CA ILE A 37 -31.62 -38.65 16.81
C ILE A 37 -32.65 -38.03 17.77
N GLN A 38 -33.93 -37.99 17.38
CA GLN A 38 -34.99 -37.46 18.23
C GLN A 38 -35.22 -38.28 19.51
N LYS A 39 -34.66 -39.49 19.60
CA LYS A 39 -34.70 -40.33 20.81
C LYS A 39 -33.51 -40.12 21.74
N LEU A 40 -32.54 -39.28 21.37
CA LEU A 40 -31.41 -38.96 22.26
C LEU A 40 -31.89 -38.20 23.51
N PRO A 41 -31.19 -38.31 24.64
CA PRO A 41 -31.42 -37.43 25.78
C PRO A 41 -31.31 -35.95 25.39
N GLU A 42 -32.15 -35.09 25.95
CA GLU A 42 -32.18 -33.65 25.59
C GLU A 42 -30.83 -32.95 25.81
N LEU A 43 -30.09 -33.32 26.86
CA LEU A 43 -28.73 -32.80 27.08
C LEU A 43 -27.80 -33.14 25.91
N LEU A 44 -27.86 -34.38 25.42
CA LEU A 44 -27.02 -34.83 24.31
C LEU A 44 -27.45 -34.23 22.96
N LYS A 45 -28.76 -33.96 22.77
CA LYS A 45 -29.25 -33.19 21.61
C LYS A 45 -28.71 -31.76 21.63
N ALA A 46 -28.72 -31.11 22.79
CA ALA A 46 -28.19 -29.76 22.95
C ALA A 46 -26.68 -29.71 22.66
N GLU A 47 -25.90 -30.64 23.21
CA GLU A 47 -24.46 -30.76 22.92
C GLU A 47 -24.19 -31.03 21.44
N LEU A 48 -24.94 -31.96 20.82
CA LEU A 48 -24.81 -32.25 19.39
C LEU A 48 -25.13 -31.02 18.54
N LYS A 49 -26.20 -30.29 18.87
CA LYS A 49 -26.58 -29.05 18.19
C LYS A 49 -25.45 -28.03 18.24
N GLU A 50 -24.86 -27.80 19.42
CA GLU A 50 -23.75 -26.86 19.59
C GLU A 50 -22.53 -27.27 18.74
N VAL A 51 -22.17 -28.55 18.72
CA VAL A 51 -21.08 -29.05 17.86
C VAL A 51 -21.37 -28.82 16.38
N LEU A 52 -22.61 -29.06 15.92
CA LEU A 52 -22.98 -28.86 14.52
C LEU A 52 -23.03 -27.37 14.14
N LEU A 53 -23.51 -26.49 15.03
CA LEU A 53 -23.49 -25.04 14.84
C LEU A 53 -22.05 -24.51 14.77
N HIS A 54 -21.18 -24.98 15.67
CA HIS A 54 -19.76 -24.62 15.63
C HIS A 54 -19.10 -25.10 14.33
N ALA A 55 -19.37 -26.35 13.91
CA ALA A 55 -18.89 -26.88 12.63
C ALA A 55 -19.37 -26.05 11.43
N LEU A 56 -20.64 -25.64 11.42
CA LEU A 56 -21.21 -24.79 10.39
C LEU A 56 -20.48 -23.44 10.31
N LYS A 57 -20.31 -22.77 11.45
CA LYS A 57 -19.58 -21.50 11.55
C LYS A 57 -18.13 -21.64 11.09
N GLU A 58 -17.43 -22.68 11.52
CA GLU A 58 -16.03 -22.92 11.15
C GLU A 58 -15.87 -23.19 9.65
N LEU A 59 -16.73 -24.04 9.06
CA LEU A 59 -16.71 -24.28 7.62
C LEU A 59 -17.00 -23.00 6.84
N SER A 60 -17.90 -22.15 7.35
CA SER A 60 -18.20 -20.85 6.75
C SER A 60 -16.97 -19.94 6.69
N ILE A 61 -16.22 -19.86 7.78
CA ILE A 61 -14.95 -19.11 7.85
C ILE A 61 -13.91 -19.70 6.89
N ASN A 62 -13.75 -21.03 6.87
CA ASN A 62 -12.80 -21.73 6.01
C ASN A 62 -13.11 -21.52 4.52
N ILE A 63 -14.39 -21.57 4.14
CA ILE A 63 -14.86 -21.25 2.78
C ILE A 63 -14.46 -19.83 2.39
N PHE A 64 -14.67 -18.85 3.29
CA PHE A 64 -14.29 -17.47 3.01
C PHE A 64 -12.78 -17.34 2.79
N GLN A 65 -11.97 -17.85 3.73
CA GLN A 65 -10.51 -17.75 3.65
C GLN A 65 -9.97 -18.36 2.36
N LEU A 66 -10.52 -19.49 1.91
CA LEU A 66 -10.10 -20.12 0.66
C LEU A 66 -10.61 -19.38 -0.58
N LYS A 67 -11.79 -18.74 -0.56
CA LYS A 67 -12.22 -17.85 -1.64
C LYS A 67 -11.25 -16.68 -1.83
N GLU A 68 -10.81 -16.06 -0.75
CA GLU A 68 -9.82 -14.97 -0.79
C GLU A 68 -8.48 -15.46 -1.37
N ILE A 69 -8.01 -16.63 -0.93
CA ILE A 69 -6.80 -17.25 -1.46
C ILE A 69 -6.97 -17.59 -2.96
N LYS A 70 -8.14 -18.10 -3.37
CA LYS A 70 -8.45 -18.41 -4.77
C LYS A 70 -8.32 -17.16 -5.64
N THR A 71 -8.95 -16.04 -5.24
CA THR A 71 -8.85 -14.77 -5.98
C THR A 71 -7.39 -14.32 -6.16
N LYS A 72 -6.59 -14.36 -5.10
CA LYS A 72 -5.16 -14.03 -5.16
C LYS A 72 -4.38 -14.98 -6.09
N LYS A 73 -4.74 -16.27 -6.13
CA LYS A 73 -4.12 -17.27 -7.01
C LYS A 73 -4.54 -17.12 -8.45
N GLU A 74 -5.79 -16.76 -8.73
CA GLU A 74 -6.25 -16.43 -10.08
C GLU A 74 -5.55 -15.19 -10.63
N TYR A 75 -5.40 -14.15 -9.82
CA TYR A 75 -4.60 -12.98 -10.18
C TYR A 75 -3.14 -13.37 -10.47
N CYS A 76 -2.54 -14.21 -9.62
CA CYS A 76 -1.18 -14.72 -9.84
C CYS A 76 -1.08 -15.52 -11.14
N LYS A 77 -2.06 -16.38 -11.45
CA LYS A 77 -2.16 -17.12 -12.71
C LYS A 77 -2.18 -16.16 -13.90
N ALA A 78 -3.06 -15.17 -13.88
CA ALA A 78 -3.19 -14.16 -14.94
C ALA A 78 -1.86 -13.41 -15.17
N LYS A 79 -1.21 -12.96 -14.09
CA LYS A 79 0.09 -12.27 -14.17
C LYS A 79 1.23 -13.16 -14.68
N LEU A 80 1.24 -14.45 -14.36
CA LEU A 80 2.22 -15.40 -14.90
C LEU A 80 2.02 -15.66 -16.39
N ILE A 81 0.77 -15.76 -16.84
CA ILE A 81 0.42 -15.89 -18.26
C ILE A 81 0.85 -14.64 -19.02
N GLU A 82 0.48 -13.45 -18.54
CA GLU A 82 0.86 -12.16 -19.13
C GLU A 82 2.40 -12.03 -19.28
N ARG A 83 3.16 -12.40 -18.23
CA ARG A 83 4.63 -12.36 -18.25
C ARG A 83 5.28 -13.48 -19.06
N GLY A 84 4.52 -14.52 -19.40
CA GLY A 84 4.96 -15.63 -20.23
C GLY A 84 5.16 -15.22 -21.69
N GLY A 85 4.39 -14.23 -22.16
CA GLY A 85 4.47 -13.67 -23.51
C GLY A 85 3.97 -14.62 -24.62
N ASP A 86 3.47 -15.80 -24.26
CA ASP A 86 2.92 -16.80 -25.18
C ASP A 86 1.41 -16.89 -24.95
N THR A 87 0.63 -16.88 -26.03
CA THR A 87 -0.83 -17.04 -25.96
C THR A 87 -1.22 -18.43 -25.47
N ASP A 88 -0.38 -19.43 -25.74
CA ASP A 88 -0.47 -20.75 -25.13
C ASP A 88 0.52 -20.84 -23.95
N TRP A 89 0.02 -20.58 -22.74
CA TRP A 89 0.82 -20.62 -21.53
C TRP A 89 1.54 -21.96 -21.31
N ARG A 90 1.07 -23.05 -21.92
CA ARG A 90 1.71 -24.38 -21.86
C ARG A 90 3.06 -24.43 -22.55
N LYS A 91 3.34 -23.50 -23.46
CA LYS A 91 4.63 -23.34 -24.15
C LYS A 91 5.51 -22.28 -23.51
N GLY A 92 4.95 -21.46 -22.62
CA GLY A 92 5.66 -20.39 -21.95
C GLY A 92 6.66 -20.88 -20.91
N ARG A 93 7.68 -20.06 -20.63
CA ARG A 93 8.73 -20.29 -19.61
C ARG A 93 8.22 -20.55 -18.18
N TYR A 94 6.96 -20.25 -17.90
CA TYR A 94 6.32 -20.42 -16.60
C TYR A 94 5.32 -21.59 -16.53
N VAL A 95 5.31 -22.49 -17.52
CA VAL A 95 4.34 -23.61 -17.60
C VAL A 95 4.18 -24.39 -16.30
N TYR A 96 5.27 -24.73 -15.61
CA TYR A 96 5.21 -25.49 -14.37
C TYR A 96 4.62 -24.69 -13.20
N ALA A 97 4.96 -23.40 -13.10
CA ALA A 97 4.41 -22.52 -12.08
C ALA A 97 2.91 -22.29 -12.30
N ILE A 98 2.50 -22.07 -13.55
CA ILE A 98 1.10 -21.91 -13.93
C ILE A 98 0.32 -23.19 -13.66
N SER A 99 0.86 -24.36 -14.06
CA SER A 99 0.24 -25.67 -13.78
C SER A 99 0.04 -25.91 -12.28
N ALA A 100 1.04 -25.59 -11.46
CA ALA A 100 0.94 -25.72 -10.00
C ALA A 100 -0.13 -24.79 -9.41
N VAL A 101 -0.23 -23.55 -9.90
CA VAL A 101 -1.28 -22.61 -9.47
C VAL A 101 -2.67 -23.11 -9.89
N ILE A 102 -2.82 -23.65 -11.10
CA ILE A 102 -4.09 -24.23 -11.59
C ILE A 102 -4.51 -25.44 -10.73
N ALA A 103 -3.59 -26.37 -10.46
CA ALA A 103 -3.88 -27.52 -9.61
C ALA A 103 -4.32 -27.09 -8.21
N PHE A 104 -3.66 -26.06 -7.64
CA PHE A 104 -4.03 -25.52 -6.34
C PHE A 104 -5.41 -24.83 -6.34
N ILE A 105 -5.75 -24.10 -7.42
CA ILE A 105 -7.10 -23.53 -7.60
C ILE A 105 -8.14 -24.65 -7.69
N TYR A 106 -7.85 -25.73 -8.42
CA TYR A 106 -8.73 -26.90 -8.53
C TYR A 106 -8.99 -27.57 -7.17
N ASP A 107 -7.95 -27.75 -6.35
CA ASP A 107 -8.10 -28.28 -5.00
C ASP A 107 -8.99 -27.37 -4.12
N ILE A 108 -8.85 -26.04 -4.26
CA ILE A 108 -9.74 -25.08 -3.59
C ILE A 108 -11.17 -25.21 -4.09
N ASP A 109 -11.40 -25.33 -5.39
CA ASP A 109 -12.75 -25.45 -5.95
C ASP A 109 -13.46 -26.72 -5.49
N ASN A 110 -12.74 -27.84 -5.41
CA ASN A 110 -13.26 -29.08 -4.82
C ASN A 110 -13.65 -28.88 -3.35
N PHE A 111 -12.79 -28.20 -2.57
CA PHE A 111 -13.11 -27.85 -1.19
C PHE A 111 -14.37 -26.98 -1.10
N LEU A 112 -14.47 -25.92 -1.91
CA LEU A 112 -15.58 -24.98 -1.85
C LEU A 112 -16.91 -25.65 -2.20
N SER A 113 -16.90 -26.55 -3.20
CA SER A 113 -18.06 -27.35 -3.57
C SER A 113 -18.50 -28.27 -2.42
N ALA A 114 -17.56 -29.06 -1.87
CA ALA A 114 -17.84 -29.97 -0.75
C ALA A 114 -18.30 -29.21 0.51
N GLY A 115 -17.69 -28.05 0.79
CA GLY A 115 -18.06 -27.18 1.90
C GLY A 115 -19.49 -26.68 1.79
N ARG A 116 -19.92 -26.23 0.61
CA ARG A 116 -21.30 -25.79 0.37
C ARG A 116 -22.31 -26.91 0.63
N GLU A 117 -22.11 -28.09 0.03
CA GLU A 117 -22.98 -29.25 0.25
C GLU A 117 -23.06 -29.62 1.73
N LEU A 118 -21.93 -29.55 2.44
CA LEU A 118 -21.87 -29.91 3.85
C LEU A 118 -22.57 -28.88 4.74
N THR A 119 -22.43 -27.57 4.46
CA THR A 119 -23.17 -26.52 5.18
C THR A 119 -24.68 -26.64 5.01
N GLN A 120 -25.16 -27.05 3.83
CA GLN A 120 -26.56 -27.37 3.60
C GLN A 120 -27.00 -28.58 4.44
N THR A 121 -26.21 -29.65 4.42
CA THR A 121 -26.52 -30.86 5.20
C THR A 121 -26.54 -30.59 6.70
N LEU A 122 -25.58 -29.79 7.20
CA LEU A 122 -25.55 -29.36 8.61
C LEU A 122 -26.82 -28.58 8.98
N SER A 123 -27.27 -27.67 8.12
CA SER A 123 -28.49 -26.89 8.33
C SER A 123 -29.73 -27.80 8.47
N ILE A 124 -29.84 -28.83 7.63
CA ILE A 124 -30.93 -29.82 7.71
C ILE A 124 -30.89 -30.58 9.04
N PHE A 125 -29.70 -31.02 9.47
CA PHE A 125 -29.55 -31.78 10.71
C PHE A 125 -29.86 -30.94 11.94
N ILE A 126 -29.40 -29.68 11.97
CA ILE A 126 -29.68 -28.76 13.09
C ILE A 126 -31.18 -28.45 13.17
N SER A 127 -31.83 -28.17 12.03
CA SER A 127 -33.27 -27.95 11.97
C SER A 127 -34.04 -29.18 12.47
N TYR A 128 -33.62 -30.37 12.05
CA TYR A 128 -34.19 -31.63 12.52
C TYR A 128 -34.05 -31.79 14.03
N ILE A 129 -32.89 -31.48 14.62
CA ILE A 129 -32.67 -31.53 16.08
C ILE A 129 -33.59 -30.54 16.79
N ASN A 130 -33.78 -29.35 16.23
CA ASN A 130 -34.72 -28.35 16.73
C ASN A 130 -36.20 -28.77 16.61
N GLY A 131 -36.49 -29.89 15.94
CA GLY A 131 -37.86 -30.35 15.72
C GLY A 131 -38.64 -29.54 14.67
N VAL A 132 -37.93 -28.80 13.81
CA VAL A 132 -38.50 -27.98 12.74
C VAL A 132 -38.12 -28.57 11.39
N ASP A 133 -39.11 -28.79 10.52
CA ASP A 133 -38.82 -29.23 9.17
C ASP A 133 -38.25 -28.07 8.34
N GLN A 134 -37.18 -28.32 7.59
CA GLN A 134 -36.61 -27.36 6.65
C GLN A 134 -37.24 -27.51 5.25
N ILE A 135 -37.24 -26.47 4.43
CA ILE A 135 -37.65 -26.56 3.03
C ILE A 135 -36.74 -27.54 2.25
N LYS A 136 -37.37 -28.39 1.43
CA LYS A 136 -36.71 -29.28 0.47
C LYS A 136 -36.65 -28.60 -0.89
N GLY A 137 -35.43 -28.39 -1.38
CA GLY A 137 -35.16 -27.74 -2.67
C GLY A 137 -34.55 -26.35 -2.49
N ASN A 138 -34.62 -25.55 -3.55
CA ASN A 138 -33.97 -24.24 -3.62
C ASN A 138 -34.97 -23.08 -3.68
N SER A 139 -36.26 -23.35 -3.49
CA SER A 139 -37.30 -22.32 -3.50
C SER A 139 -38.39 -22.54 -2.45
N ILE A 140 -39.04 -21.43 -2.07
CA ILE A 140 -40.12 -21.38 -1.08
C ILE A 140 -41.17 -20.35 -1.51
N ASN A 141 -42.43 -20.67 -1.26
CA ASN A 141 -43.54 -19.74 -1.34
C ASN A 141 -43.76 -19.08 0.02
N LEU A 142 -43.35 -17.81 0.12
CA LEU A 142 -43.48 -16.98 1.32
C LEU A 142 -44.94 -16.72 1.73
N GLU A 143 -45.88 -16.69 0.79
CA GLU A 143 -47.30 -16.39 1.06
C GLU A 143 -47.98 -17.52 1.84
N THR A 144 -47.51 -18.75 1.67
CA THR A 144 -48.06 -19.93 2.34
C THR A 144 -47.22 -20.41 3.54
N SER A 145 -46.11 -19.72 3.83
CA SER A 145 -45.22 -20.09 4.92
C SER A 145 -45.75 -19.57 6.27
N PRO A 146 -45.96 -20.44 7.29
CA PRO A 146 -46.43 -19.99 8.61
C PRO A 146 -45.36 -19.22 9.41
N LEU A 147 -44.11 -19.23 8.93
CA LEU A 147 -42.96 -18.55 9.52
C LEU A 147 -42.77 -17.13 8.94
N HIS A 148 -43.55 -16.74 7.93
CA HIS A 148 -43.52 -15.43 7.30
C HIS A 148 -44.80 -14.66 7.63
N GLN A 149 -44.67 -13.39 8.02
CA GLN A 149 -45.78 -12.49 8.29
C GLN A 149 -45.52 -11.18 7.55
N CYS A 150 -46.33 -10.96 6.51
CA CYS A 150 -46.26 -9.81 5.61
C CYS A 150 -47.15 -8.67 6.16
N LEU A 151 -46.74 -7.43 5.98
CA LEU A 151 -47.65 -6.30 6.18
C LEU A 151 -48.59 -6.18 4.96
N ASP A 152 -49.89 -6.05 5.24
CA ASP A 152 -50.90 -5.77 4.20
C ASP A 152 -50.87 -4.29 3.80
N ASP A 153 -51.20 -3.98 2.54
CA ASP A 153 -51.27 -2.60 2.05
C ASP A 153 -52.31 -1.74 2.82
N ASP A 154 -53.38 -2.37 3.32
CA ASP A 154 -54.43 -1.74 4.14
C ASP A 154 -54.15 -1.78 5.64
N SER A 155 -53.00 -2.30 6.09
CA SER A 155 -52.70 -2.41 7.52
C SER A 155 -52.54 -1.05 8.20
N PHE A 156 -52.06 -0.03 7.47
CA PHE A 156 -51.89 1.33 7.98
C PHE A 156 -53.22 2.10 8.12
N SER A 157 -54.16 1.92 7.19
CA SER A 157 -55.47 2.58 7.22
C SER A 157 -56.37 2.06 8.34
N ASN A 158 -56.20 0.79 8.74
CA ASN A 158 -56.97 0.14 9.80
C ASN A 158 -56.40 0.35 11.22
N THR A 159 -55.11 0.60 11.38
CA THR A 159 -54.47 0.66 12.70
C THR A 159 -54.34 2.06 13.28
N GLY A 160 -54.39 3.12 12.45
CA GLY A 160 -54.31 4.51 12.90
C GLY A 160 -52.93 4.85 13.50
N GLU A 161 -52.20 5.74 12.84
CA GLU A 161 -51.04 6.49 13.36
C GLU A 161 -49.71 5.75 13.60
N ASN A 162 -49.64 4.42 13.74
CA ASN A 162 -48.35 3.74 13.94
C ASN A 162 -47.61 3.47 12.61
N SER A 163 -46.55 4.23 12.36
CA SER A 163 -45.72 4.12 11.15
C SER A 163 -45.04 2.76 10.96
N ARG A 164 -44.99 1.90 11.98
CA ARG A 164 -44.43 0.53 11.87
C ARG A 164 -45.28 -0.40 11.01
N TYR A 165 -46.55 -0.10 10.77
CA TYR A 165 -47.41 -0.84 9.82
C TYR A 165 -47.37 -0.27 8.41
N LEU A 166 -46.59 0.77 8.18
CA LEU A 166 -46.51 1.39 6.86
C LEU A 166 -45.66 0.52 5.93
N LYS A 167 -46.33 -0.19 5.02
CA LYS A 167 -45.67 -1.08 4.04
C LYS A 167 -44.51 -0.37 3.35
N GLN A 168 -43.33 -0.98 3.39
CA GLN A 168 -42.16 -0.43 2.73
C GLN A 168 -42.39 -0.31 1.22
N LYS A 169 -41.75 0.69 0.60
CA LYS A 169 -41.87 1.01 -0.83
C LYS A 169 -43.25 1.55 -1.26
N SER A 170 -44.22 1.68 -0.35
CA SER A 170 -45.46 2.43 -0.61
C SER A 170 -45.20 3.93 -0.83
N VAL A 171 -46.15 4.62 -1.46
CA VAL A 171 -46.05 6.07 -1.74
C VAL A 171 -45.96 6.85 -0.43
N GLU A 172 -46.74 6.44 0.56
CA GLU A 172 -46.80 7.00 1.91
C GLU A 172 -45.47 6.79 2.65
N TRP A 173 -44.83 5.62 2.48
CA TRP A 173 -43.50 5.34 3.04
C TRP A 173 -42.43 6.31 2.49
N PHE A 174 -42.41 6.52 1.17
CA PHE A 174 -41.51 7.50 0.57
C PHE A 174 -41.82 8.93 1.03
N ALA A 175 -43.10 9.29 1.14
CA ALA A 175 -43.53 10.61 1.60
C ALA A 175 -43.13 10.88 3.05
N LEU A 176 -43.23 9.88 3.93
CA LEU A 176 -42.81 9.98 5.32
C LEU A 176 -41.29 10.16 5.42
N ARG A 177 -40.51 9.32 4.73
CA ARG A 177 -39.04 9.39 4.72
C ARG A 177 -38.48 10.72 4.21
N LYS A 178 -39.13 11.34 3.23
CA LYS A 178 -38.74 12.66 2.71
C LYS A 178 -38.82 13.79 3.76
N LYS A 179 -39.59 13.60 4.84
CA LYS A 179 -39.72 14.59 5.92
C LYS A 179 -38.55 14.55 6.91
N ALA A 180 -37.76 13.47 6.94
CA ALA A 180 -36.68 13.32 7.90
C ALA A 180 -35.38 13.99 7.45
N ARG A 181 -34.62 14.49 8.42
CA ARG A 181 -33.28 15.06 8.19
C ARG A 181 -32.23 13.97 7.95
N ILE A 182 -32.43 12.82 8.57
CA ILE A 182 -31.58 11.65 8.44
C ILE A 182 -32.47 10.42 8.30
N THR A 183 -32.05 9.44 7.50
CA THR A 183 -32.60 8.09 7.53
C THR A 183 -31.54 7.10 8.00
N GLY A 184 -31.93 5.96 8.56
CA GLY A 184 -30.99 4.93 9.03
C GLY A 184 -29.90 4.60 7.99
N SER A 185 -30.30 4.38 6.74
CA SER A 185 -29.38 4.08 5.63
C SER A 185 -28.49 5.25 5.16
N THR A 186 -28.82 6.49 5.52
CA THR A 186 -28.00 7.68 5.23
C THR A 186 -27.17 8.13 6.43
N PHE A 187 -27.35 7.50 7.60
CA PHE A 187 -26.78 7.98 8.86
C PHE A 187 -25.26 8.04 8.81
N TYR A 188 -24.60 7.01 8.26
CA TYR A 188 -23.15 6.94 8.06
C TYR A 188 -22.60 8.11 7.22
N SER A 189 -23.26 8.43 6.10
CA SER A 189 -22.86 9.56 5.25
C SER A 189 -23.17 10.90 5.92
N ALA A 190 -24.30 11.02 6.64
CA ALA A 190 -24.73 12.24 7.31
C ALA A 190 -23.76 12.67 8.41
N VAL A 191 -23.21 11.73 9.19
CA VAL A 191 -22.18 12.04 10.19
C VAL A 191 -20.77 12.19 9.59
N GLY A 192 -20.63 12.09 8.26
CA GLY A 192 -19.38 12.37 7.54
C GLY A 192 -18.39 11.22 7.45
N CYS A 193 -18.78 9.99 7.79
CA CYS A 193 -17.89 8.83 7.71
C CYS A 193 -17.55 8.41 6.26
N ASP A 194 -18.41 8.74 5.28
CA ASP A 194 -18.13 8.63 3.83
C ASP A 194 -17.29 9.81 3.28
N GLY A 195 -16.78 10.66 4.16
CA GLY A 195 -16.02 11.85 3.80
C GLY A 195 -16.87 13.10 3.57
N LEU A 196 -16.19 14.24 3.53
CA LEU A 196 -16.83 15.57 3.50
C LEU A 196 -17.72 15.80 2.27
N ASN A 197 -17.34 15.28 1.11
CA ASN A 197 -18.11 15.50 -0.13
C ASN A 197 -19.47 14.81 -0.06
N ARG A 198 -19.52 13.55 0.40
CA ARG A 198 -20.79 12.82 0.57
C ARG A 198 -21.66 13.44 1.66
N GLN A 199 -21.05 13.97 2.72
CA GLN A 199 -21.78 14.72 3.75
C GLN A 199 -22.43 16.00 3.20
N LYS A 200 -21.71 16.74 2.34
CA LYS A 200 -22.25 17.92 1.64
C LYS A 200 -23.39 17.55 0.71
N ASP A 201 -23.24 16.47 -0.06
CA ASP A 201 -24.31 15.97 -0.93
C ASP A 201 -25.57 15.60 -0.13
N HIS A 202 -25.41 14.94 1.02
CA HIS A 202 -26.52 14.64 1.94
C HIS A 202 -27.20 15.92 2.43
N PHE A 203 -26.41 16.90 2.87
CA PHE A 203 -26.92 18.19 3.33
C PHE A 203 -27.72 18.91 2.24
N GLU A 204 -27.18 19.01 1.02
CA GLU A 204 -27.84 19.68 -0.10
C GLU A 204 -29.17 19.00 -0.47
N LYS A 205 -29.18 17.67 -0.49
CA LYS A 205 -30.37 16.89 -0.80
C LYS A 205 -31.47 17.06 0.23
N VAL A 206 -31.14 16.95 1.52
CA VAL A 206 -32.15 16.85 2.58
C VAL A 206 -32.52 18.21 3.17
N ILE A 207 -31.57 19.14 3.29
CA ILE A 207 -31.81 20.46 3.89
C ILE A 207 -32.15 21.51 2.83
N CYS A 208 -31.46 21.49 1.68
CA CYS A 208 -31.71 22.48 0.62
C CYS A 208 -32.75 22.02 -0.42
N GLY A 209 -33.16 20.75 -0.40
CA GLY A 209 -34.07 20.17 -1.39
C GLY A 209 -33.50 20.14 -2.81
N ILE A 210 -32.18 20.20 -2.96
CA ILE A 210 -31.51 20.17 -4.26
C ILE A 210 -31.47 18.71 -4.72
N GLU A 211 -32.00 18.43 -5.92
CA GLU A 211 -31.89 17.09 -6.49
C GLU A 211 -30.41 16.70 -6.63
N GLY A 212 -30.06 15.59 -6.00
CA GLY A 212 -28.69 15.06 -6.06
C GLY A 212 -28.33 14.66 -7.48
N LYS A 213 -27.01 14.49 -7.72
CA LYS A 213 -26.53 13.93 -8.99
C LYS A 213 -27.19 12.58 -9.25
N GLU A 214 -27.58 12.38 -10.50
CA GLU A 214 -28.15 11.12 -10.94
C GLU A 214 -27.16 9.97 -10.66
N PRO A 215 -27.60 8.85 -10.04
CA PRO A 215 -26.72 7.72 -9.79
C PRO A 215 -26.16 7.14 -11.09
N SER A 216 -24.94 6.59 -11.05
CA SER A 216 -24.38 5.89 -12.21
C SER A 216 -25.25 4.68 -12.60
N ASP A 217 -25.19 4.27 -13.87
CA ASP A 217 -25.95 3.11 -14.35
C ASP A 217 -25.64 1.83 -13.56
N PHE A 218 -24.38 1.65 -13.15
CA PHE A 218 -24.00 0.57 -12.25
C PHE A 218 -24.74 0.66 -10.91
N THR A 219 -24.81 1.86 -10.31
CA THR A 219 -25.53 2.07 -9.04
C THR A 219 -27.01 1.80 -9.20
N LYS A 220 -27.63 2.26 -10.29
CA LYS A 220 -29.05 1.98 -10.60
C LYS A 220 -29.30 0.48 -10.73
N LYS A 221 -28.46 -0.22 -11.48
CA LYS A 221 -28.53 -1.69 -11.61
C LYS A 221 -28.37 -2.40 -10.27
N ALA A 222 -27.45 -1.96 -9.42
CA ALA A 222 -27.26 -2.52 -8.08
C ALA A 222 -28.46 -2.28 -7.16
N MET A 223 -29.06 -1.08 -7.19
CA MET A 223 -30.27 -0.77 -6.42
C MET A 223 -31.47 -1.59 -6.88
N GLN A 224 -31.66 -1.72 -8.21
CA GLN A 224 -32.73 -2.55 -8.77
C GLN A 224 -32.52 -4.02 -8.41
N HIS A 225 -31.30 -4.54 -8.59
CA HIS A 225 -30.95 -5.90 -8.21
C HIS A 225 -31.22 -6.18 -6.72
N GLY A 226 -30.88 -5.23 -5.85
CA GLY A 226 -31.21 -5.29 -4.42
C GLY A 226 -32.71 -5.44 -4.19
N THR A 227 -33.49 -4.60 -4.84
CA THR A 227 -34.97 -4.58 -4.73
C THR A 227 -35.59 -5.87 -5.23
N ASP A 228 -35.13 -6.39 -6.38
CA ASP A 228 -35.68 -7.60 -7.02
C ASP A 228 -35.39 -8.88 -6.21
N ASN A 229 -34.36 -8.86 -5.36
CA ASN A 229 -33.87 -10.05 -4.66
C ASN A 229 -34.09 -10.02 -3.14
N GLU A 230 -34.65 -8.94 -2.59
CA GLU A 230 -34.93 -8.81 -1.15
C GLU A 230 -35.80 -9.97 -0.63
N ASN A 231 -36.87 -10.32 -1.36
CA ASN A 231 -37.73 -11.47 -1.04
C ASN A 231 -36.98 -12.81 -1.10
N ASN A 232 -35.90 -12.93 -1.87
CA ASN A 232 -35.05 -14.13 -1.85
C ASN A 232 -34.21 -14.20 -0.56
N GLY A 233 -33.80 -13.04 -0.04
CA GLY A 233 -33.24 -12.92 1.31
C GLY A 233 -34.23 -13.39 2.37
N VAL A 234 -35.47 -12.90 2.33
CA VAL A 234 -36.56 -13.32 3.23
C VAL A 234 -36.85 -14.81 3.10
N ALA A 235 -36.94 -15.34 1.88
CA ALA A 235 -37.08 -16.77 1.61
C ALA A 235 -36.00 -17.61 2.31
N THR A 236 -34.75 -17.15 2.28
CA THR A 236 -33.64 -17.83 2.95
C THR A 236 -33.75 -17.74 4.47
N ILE A 237 -34.13 -16.59 5.02
CA ILE A 237 -34.38 -16.43 6.46
C ILE A 237 -35.46 -17.42 6.93
N VAL A 238 -36.60 -17.42 6.25
CA VAL A 238 -37.79 -18.19 6.60
C VAL A 238 -37.57 -19.70 6.42
N GLY A 239 -36.98 -20.10 5.30
CA GLY A 239 -36.83 -21.51 4.96
C GLY A 239 -35.59 -22.21 5.53
N ILE A 240 -34.59 -21.45 5.99
CA ILE A 240 -33.30 -21.99 6.45
C ILE A 240 -32.87 -21.40 7.78
N LEU A 241 -32.73 -20.08 7.89
CA LEU A 241 -32.09 -19.48 9.07
C LEU A 241 -32.94 -19.64 10.33
N LEU A 242 -34.25 -19.39 10.26
CA LEU A 242 -35.17 -19.57 11.38
C LEU A 242 -35.17 -21.03 11.88
N PRO A 243 -35.40 -22.06 11.05
CA PRO A 243 -35.29 -23.46 11.49
C PRO A 243 -33.97 -23.83 12.17
N VAL A 244 -32.84 -23.25 11.74
CA VAL A 244 -31.51 -23.57 12.27
C VAL A 244 -31.19 -22.80 13.56
N LEU A 245 -31.35 -21.48 13.53
CA LEU A 245 -30.85 -20.57 14.56
C LEU A 245 -31.92 -20.17 15.58
N TYR A 246 -33.15 -19.96 15.13
CA TYR A 246 -34.23 -19.36 15.93
C TYR A 246 -35.57 -20.10 15.69
N PRO A 247 -35.67 -21.40 16.04
CA PRO A 247 -36.78 -22.26 15.63
C PRO A 247 -38.15 -21.84 16.18
N ASP A 248 -38.18 -21.06 17.25
CA ASP A 248 -39.40 -20.57 17.90
C ASP A 248 -39.86 -19.19 17.41
N LEU A 249 -39.09 -18.56 16.50
CA LEU A 249 -39.37 -17.21 16.01
C LEU A 249 -39.96 -17.23 14.60
N LYS A 250 -40.64 -16.15 14.26
CA LYS A 250 -41.16 -15.87 12.92
C LYS A 250 -40.63 -14.55 12.41
N PHE A 251 -40.51 -14.44 11.09
CA PHE A 251 -40.17 -13.19 10.42
C PHE A 251 -41.41 -12.32 10.25
N TYR A 252 -41.30 -11.06 10.65
CA TYR A 252 -42.30 -10.01 10.45
C TYR A 252 -41.68 -8.89 9.64
N GLU A 253 -42.35 -8.45 8.59
CA GLU A 253 -41.98 -7.20 7.91
C GLU A 253 -42.23 -5.99 8.83
N GLU A 254 -41.40 -4.96 8.70
CA GLU A 254 -41.48 -3.72 9.48
C GLU A 254 -41.60 -2.51 8.54
N GLY A 255 -42.41 -1.54 8.96
CA GLY A 255 -42.53 -0.23 8.30
C GLY A 255 -41.45 0.75 8.75
N CYS A 256 -41.86 1.97 9.10
CA CYS A 256 -40.95 3.03 9.59
C CYS A 256 -41.07 3.23 11.11
N ILE A 257 -39.95 3.58 11.75
CA ILE A 257 -39.89 4.07 13.11
C ILE A 257 -39.39 5.51 13.09
N ILE A 258 -40.12 6.40 13.75
CA ILE A 258 -39.81 7.83 13.81
C ILE A 258 -39.04 8.11 15.09
N ILE A 259 -37.85 8.69 14.94
CA ILE A 259 -37.06 9.24 16.05
C ILE A 259 -37.20 10.77 16.00
N SER A 260 -37.84 11.33 17.00
CA SER A 260 -38.10 12.77 17.12
C SER A 260 -37.06 13.46 17.99
N SER A 261 -36.72 14.72 17.67
CA SER A 261 -35.81 15.57 18.46
C SER A 261 -36.51 16.74 19.14
N GLY A 262 -37.80 16.60 19.47
CA GLY A 262 -38.60 17.62 20.16
C GLY A 262 -39.25 18.70 19.28
N GLY A 263 -39.27 18.52 17.94
CA GLY A 263 -40.03 19.36 17.00
C GLY A 263 -41.09 18.58 16.22
N ASP A 264 -41.90 19.28 15.42
CA ASP A 264 -43.03 18.70 14.66
C ASP A 264 -42.61 17.77 13.50
N LEU A 265 -41.34 17.82 13.10
CA LEU A 265 -40.79 17.01 12.01
C LEU A 265 -39.93 15.86 12.54
N PRO A 266 -39.96 14.68 11.89
CA PRO A 266 -39.11 13.56 12.26
C PRO A 266 -37.64 13.96 12.10
N PHE A 267 -36.84 13.75 13.13
CA PHE A 267 -35.39 14.00 13.03
C PHE A 267 -34.73 12.89 12.21
N MET A 268 -34.98 11.64 12.62
CA MET A 268 -34.53 10.46 11.92
C MET A 268 -35.69 9.49 11.66
N ILE A 269 -35.69 8.87 10.46
CA ILE A 269 -36.58 7.74 10.16
C ILE A 269 -35.75 6.49 9.90
N VAL A 270 -36.07 5.44 10.64
CA VAL A 270 -35.46 4.11 10.52
C VAL A 270 -36.48 3.15 9.90
N SER A 271 -36.04 2.24 9.03
CA SER A 271 -36.93 1.32 8.31
C SER A 271 -36.20 -0.02 8.16
N PRO A 272 -36.23 -0.87 9.21
CA PRO A 272 -35.63 -2.20 9.18
C PRO A 272 -36.33 -3.07 8.13
N ASP A 273 -35.61 -3.95 7.43
CA ASP A 273 -36.22 -4.86 6.45
C ASP A 273 -37.19 -5.88 7.11
N GLY A 274 -36.99 -6.17 8.39
CA GLY A 274 -37.95 -6.91 9.21
C GLY A 274 -37.50 -7.12 10.66
N SER A 275 -38.22 -7.97 11.38
CA SER A 275 -37.84 -8.42 12.72
C SER A 275 -38.24 -9.86 13.00
N LEU A 276 -37.57 -10.48 13.97
CA LEU A 276 -37.90 -11.79 14.49
C LEU A 276 -38.67 -11.65 15.80
N ARG A 277 -39.79 -12.36 15.90
CA ARG A 277 -40.70 -12.27 17.05
C ARG A 277 -41.18 -13.63 17.50
N LYS A 278 -41.46 -13.74 18.80
CA LYS A 278 -42.12 -14.91 19.40
C LYS A 278 -43.62 -14.68 19.50
N GLY A 279 -44.41 -15.58 18.92
CA GLY A 279 -45.87 -15.43 18.87
C GLY A 279 -46.32 -14.29 17.96
N ASN A 280 -47.56 -13.80 18.14
CA ASN A 280 -48.18 -12.80 17.26
C ASN A 280 -48.16 -11.37 17.85
N SER A 281 -47.47 -11.14 18.98
CA SER A 281 -47.41 -9.82 19.61
C SER A 281 -46.45 -8.88 18.88
N LEU A 282 -46.86 -7.62 18.72
CA LEU A 282 -46.09 -6.56 18.05
C LEU A 282 -45.06 -5.87 18.94
N GLU A 283 -45.26 -5.89 20.25
CA GLU A 283 -44.36 -5.23 21.21
C GLU A 283 -43.16 -6.10 21.60
N SER A 284 -43.02 -7.29 21.01
CA SER A 284 -42.00 -8.28 21.38
C SER A 284 -41.03 -8.59 20.25
N SER A 285 -40.59 -7.58 19.49
CA SER A 285 -39.41 -7.73 18.62
C SER A 285 -38.24 -8.22 19.46
N GLN A 286 -37.62 -9.33 19.07
CA GLN A 286 -36.46 -9.88 19.78
C GLN A 286 -35.15 -9.57 19.05
N ILE A 287 -35.20 -9.59 17.71
CA ILE A 287 -34.03 -9.39 16.85
C ILE A 287 -34.47 -8.60 15.62
N ALA A 288 -33.76 -7.54 15.27
CA ALA A 288 -33.99 -6.80 14.03
C ALA A 288 -33.31 -7.50 12.84
N ILE A 289 -33.78 -7.25 11.61
CA ILE A 289 -33.23 -7.84 10.39
C ILE A 289 -32.92 -6.74 9.37
N GLU A 290 -31.71 -6.81 8.81
CA GLU A 290 -31.27 -5.99 7.68
C GLU A 290 -30.78 -6.91 6.55
N ILE A 291 -31.29 -6.72 5.34
CA ILE A 291 -31.03 -7.55 4.16
C ILE A 291 -30.29 -6.73 3.10
N LYS A 292 -29.22 -7.32 2.55
CA LYS A 292 -28.46 -6.76 1.43
C LYS A 292 -28.23 -7.83 0.38
N CYS A 293 -28.63 -7.55 -0.86
CA CYS A 293 -28.42 -8.43 -2.00
C CYS A 293 -27.36 -7.85 -2.94
N PRO A 294 -26.05 -8.05 -2.70
CA PRO A 294 -24.99 -7.60 -3.61
C PRO A 294 -25.00 -8.39 -4.93
N ILE A 295 -24.63 -7.73 -6.04
CA ILE A 295 -24.66 -8.36 -7.39
C ILE A 295 -23.71 -9.56 -7.49
N ASN A 296 -22.47 -9.41 -7.03
CA ASN A 296 -21.40 -10.36 -7.38
C ASN A 296 -21.22 -11.46 -6.34
N GLN A 297 -21.09 -11.08 -5.07
CA GLN A 297 -20.78 -12.01 -3.99
C GLN A 297 -21.33 -11.49 -2.68
N VAL A 298 -21.72 -12.42 -1.81
CA VAL A 298 -22.06 -12.12 -0.41
C VAL A 298 -20.91 -11.40 0.29
N HIS A 299 -21.25 -10.52 1.22
CA HIS A 299 -20.26 -9.92 2.11
C HIS A 299 -19.63 -11.00 2.97
N THR A 300 -18.30 -11.05 2.96
CA THR A 300 -17.51 -12.03 3.72
C THR A 300 -16.96 -11.48 5.02
N ARG A 301 -16.95 -10.15 5.15
CA ARG A 301 -16.75 -9.38 6.37
C ARG A 301 -17.88 -8.37 6.46
N PHE A 302 -18.23 -7.96 7.67
CA PHE A 302 -19.25 -6.96 7.87
C PHE A 302 -18.80 -5.59 7.29
N PRO A 303 -19.54 -4.98 6.34
CA PRO A 303 -19.12 -3.70 5.78
C PRO A 303 -19.36 -2.55 6.78
N PRO A 304 -18.33 -1.74 7.14
CA PRO A 304 -18.45 -0.72 8.18
C PRO A 304 -19.56 0.30 7.94
N ARG A 305 -19.83 0.62 6.67
CA ARG A 305 -20.85 1.59 6.25
C ARG A 305 -22.27 1.26 6.70
N TYR A 306 -22.56 -0.01 6.97
CA TYR A 306 -23.88 -0.45 7.44
C TYR A 306 -23.98 -0.49 8.96
N LEU A 307 -22.89 -0.28 9.72
CA LEU A 307 -22.91 -0.41 11.18
C LEU A 307 -23.89 0.57 11.82
N LEU A 308 -23.81 1.86 11.45
CA LEU A 308 -24.71 2.87 12.01
C LEU A 308 -26.17 2.68 11.57
N GLN A 309 -26.40 2.11 10.38
CA GLN A 309 -27.75 1.73 9.97
C GLN A 309 -28.28 0.62 10.90
N CYS A 310 -27.51 -0.45 11.10
CA CYS A 310 -27.87 -1.55 11.98
C CYS A 310 -28.11 -1.07 13.41
N LEU A 311 -27.21 -0.25 13.97
CA LEU A 311 -27.38 0.31 15.31
C LEU A 311 -28.61 1.21 15.42
N SER A 312 -28.96 1.97 14.37
CA SER A 312 -30.20 2.77 14.38
C SER A 312 -31.46 1.91 14.43
N GLU A 313 -31.45 0.74 13.80
CA GLU A 313 -32.55 -0.24 13.83
C GLU A 313 -32.63 -0.91 15.20
N ILE A 314 -31.50 -1.35 15.75
CA ILE A 314 -31.41 -1.92 17.10
C ILE A 314 -31.98 -0.97 18.16
N GLU A 315 -31.52 0.29 18.15
CA GLU A 315 -31.90 1.28 19.16
C GLU A 315 -33.35 1.75 19.00
N SER A 316 -33.84 1.92 17.76
CA SER A 316 -35.23 2.35 17.53
C SER A 316 -36.26 1.26 17.79
N MET A 317 -35.87 -0.01 17.66
CA MET A 317 -36.72 -1.16 17.96
C MET A 317 -36.62 -1.66 19.40
N ASP A 318 -35.68 -1.11 20.17
CA ASP A 318 -35.31 -1.55 21.53
C ASP A 318 -35.05 -3.06 21.62
N VAL A 319 -34.14 -3.54 20.77
CA VAL A 319 -33.68 -4.94 20.77
C VAL A 319 -32.21 -5.03 21.17
N ASP A 320 -31.76 -6.23 21.58
CA ASP A 320 -30.36 -6.44 21.99
C ASP A 320 -29.42 -6.68 20.79
N SER A 321 -29.97 -7.09 19.64
CA SER A 321 -29.17 -7.42 18.46
C SER A 321 -29.96 -7.37 17.15
N LEU A 322 -29.21 -7.36 16.05
CA LEU A 322 -29.71 -7.42 14.67
C LEU A 322 -28.96 -8.49 13.88
N LEU A 323 -29.64 -9.17 12.96
CA LEU A 323 -28.99 -10.00 11.95
C LEU A 323 -28.85 -9.22 10.64
N TYR A 324 -27.60 -9.03 10.22
CA TYR A 324 -27.27 -8.51 8.92
C TYR A 324 -27.09 -9.66 7.94
N ILE A 325 -27.94 -9.70 6.93
CA ILE A 325 -28.06 -10.77 5.95
C ILE A 325 -27.49 -10.29 4.63
N SER A 326 -26.45 -10.95 4.13
CA SER A 326 -25.97 -10.72 2.77
C SER A 326 -26.33 -11.90 1.89
N TRP A 327 -27.22 -11.69 0.93
CA TRP A 327 -27.77 -12.74 0.08
C TRP A 327 -27.26 -12.63 -1.36
N THR A 328 -26.84 -13.74 -1.95
CA THR A 328 -26.81 -13.92 -3.41
C THR A 328 -27.53 -15.20 -3.77
N LYS A 329 -27.75 -15.45 -5.07
CA LYS A 329 -28.40 -16.68 -5.53
C LYS A 329 -27.68 -17.96 -5.07
N GLU A 330 -26.36 -17.91 -4.89
CA GLU A 330 -25.57 -19.08 -4.52
C GLU A 330 -25.50 -19.30 -3.01
N ASP A 331 -25.35 -18.24 -2.23
CA ASP A 331 -25.07 -18.33 -0.81
C ASP A 331 -25.61 -17.13 -0.04
N THR A 332 -25.77 -17.29 1.26
CA THR A 332 -26.15 -16.23 2.20
C THR A 332 -25.18 -16.21 3.37
N THR A 333 -24.70 -15.04 3.78
CA THR A 333 -23.94 -14.86 5.02
C THR A 333 -24.76 -14.10 6.05
N VAL A 334 -24.56 -14.45 7.31
CA VAL A 334 -25.30 -13.90 8.45
C VAL A 334 -24.31 -13.38 9.46
N PHE A 335 -24.40 -12.08 9.75
CA PHE A 335 -23.62 -11.42 10.80
C PHE A 335 -24.55 -11.00 11.93
N LYS A 336 -24.07 -11.09 13.18
CA LYS A 336 -24.80 -10.61 14.34
C LYS A 336 -24.18 -9.31 14.83
N VAL A 337 -24.99 -8.25 14.80
CA VAL A 337 -24.62 -6.94 15.33
C VAL A 337 -25.28 -6.81 16.69
N ASP A 338 -24.48 -6.74 17.75
CA ASP A 338 -24.96 -6.50 19.10
C ASP A 338 -25.15 -4.99 19.35
N ARG A 339 -26.05 -4.67 20.28
CA ARG A 339 -26.30 -3.28 20.71
C ARG A 339 -25.02 -2.62 21.21
N ASP A 340 -24.76 -1.42 20.71
CA ASP A 340 -23.64 -0.57 21.10
C ASP A 340 -24.15 0.86 21.30
N GLN A 341 -24.75 1.07 22.47
CA GLN A 341 -25.43 2.30 22.82
C GLN A 341 -24.46 3.50 22.87
N ASP A 342 -23.21 3.27 23.28
CA ASP A 342 -22.18 4.30 23.34
C ASP A 342 -21.81 4.78 21.94
N LEU A 343 -21.51 3.86 21.02
CA LEU A 343 -21.16 4.20 19.64
C LEU A 343 -22.34 4.85 18.90
N PHE A 344 -23.56 4.34 19.10
CA PHE A 344 -24.76 4.97 18.56
C PHE A 344 -25.00 6.36 19.14
N GLY A 345 -24.87 6.52 20.46
CA GLY A 345 -25.04 7.79 21.16
C GLY A 345 -24.05 8.85 20.70
N GLU A 346 -22.79 8.48 20.51
CA GLU A 346 -21.75 9.35 19.94
C GLU A 346 -22.11 9.82 18.52
N ALA A 347 -22.50 8.88 17.64
CA ALA A 347 -22.95 9.20 16.29
C ALA A 347 -24.20 10.09 16.29
N MET A 348 -25.16 9.82 17.18
CA MET A 348 -26.39 10.58 17.30
C MET A 348 -26.13 12.00 17.81
N ASN A 349 -25.22 12.18 18.77
CA ASN A 349 -24.80 13.50 19.25
C ASN A 349 -24.14 14.31 18.13
N ILE A 350 -23.27 13.70 17.33
CA ILE A 350 -22.69 14.35 16.14
C ILE A 350 -23.78 14.76 15.16
N ALA A 351 -24.73 13.87 14.86
CA ALA A 351 -25.86 14.18 13.99
C ALA A 351 -26.74 15.32 14.54
N MET A 352 -27.05 15.33 15.84
CA MET A 352 -27.82 16.40 16.49
C MET A 352 -27.08 17.74 16.44
N ASN A 353 -25.77 17.75 16.64
CA ASN A 353 -24.98 18.98 16.53
C ASN A 353 -24.95 19.53 15.10
N LEU A 354 -24.93 18.65 14.09
CA LEU A 354 -24.90 19.06 12.69
C LEU A 354 -26.27 19.44 12.14
N TYR A 355 -27.30 18.70 12.52
CA TYR A 355 -28.63 18.75 11.89
C TYR A 355 -29.76 19.02 12.87
N GLY A 356 -29.54 19.21 14.17
CA GLY A 356 -30.59 19.42 15.17
C GLY A 356 -31.13 20.86 15.19
N GLU A 357 -30.33 21.85 14.80
CA GLU A 357 -30.75 23.25 14.76
C GLU A 357 -31.90 23.49 13.76
N ALA A 358 -32.72 24.52 13.97
CA ALA A 358 -33.79 24.88 13.03
C ALA A 358 -33.26 25.19 11.61
N LYS A 359 -32.04 25.73 11.51
CA LYS A 359 -31.33 26.04 10.26
C LYS A 359 -29.92 25.45 10.29
N PRO A 360 -29.77 24.15 9.99
CA PRO A 360 -28.48 23.48 9.93
C PRO A 360 -27.50 24.22 9.01
N LYS A 361 -26.22 24.25 9.36
CA LYS A 361 -25.16 24.87 8.54
C LYS A 361 -24.51 23.82 7.63
N LYS A 362 -24.21 24.22 6.40
CA LYS A 362 -23.53 23.33 5.45
C LYS A 362 -22.13 22.96 5.99
N PRO A 363 -21.77 21.67 6.05
CA PRO A 363 -20.47 21.25 6.54
C PRO A 363 -19.36 21.75 5.60
N THR A 364 -18.33 22.38 6.16
CA THR A 364 -17.16 22.90 5.40
C THR A 364 -15.90 22.08 5.63
N LYS A 365 -15.80 21.39 6.76
CA LYS A 365 -14.72 20.47 7.16
C LYS A 365 -15.29 19.36 8.05
N LEU A 366 -14.59 18.23 8.15
CA LEU A 366 -14.87 17.20 9.14
C LEU A 366 -14.24 17.61 10.48
N SER A 367 -14.97 17.46 11.59
CA SER A 367 -14.42 17.61 12.95
C SER A 367 -13.55 16.41 13.32
N ASP A 368 -12.77 16.57 14.40
CA ASP A 368 -11.97 15.47 14.94
C ASP A 368 -12.85 14.35 15.48
N ASP A 369 -14.00 14.68 16.09
CA ASP A 369 -15.00 13.69 16.54
C ASP A 369 -15.53 12.84 15.38
N GLN A 370 -15.80 13.43 14.21
CA GLN A 370 -16.26 12.68 13.04
C GLN A 370 -15.18 11.71 12.52
N LYS A 371 -13.91 12.13 12.54
CA LYS A 371 -12.78 11.27 12.15
C LYS A 371 -12.57 10.14 13.13
N GLU A 372 -12.70 10.41 14.42
CA GLU A 372 -12.57 9.40 15.47
C GLU A 372 -13.73 8.41 15.45
N LEU A 373 -14.95 8.88 15.25
CA LEU A 373 -16.13 8.03 15.06
C LEU A 373 -15.91 7.04 13.89
N LYS A 374 -15.39 7.52 12.75
CA LYS A 374 -15.09 6.65 11.61
C LYS A 374 -14.12 5.52 11.99
N LYS A 375 -13.04 5.84 12.72
CA LYS A 375 -12.06 4.82 13.17
C LYS A 375 -12.72 3.80 14.10
N LYS A 376 -13.54 4.25 15.05
CA LYS A 376 -14.29 3.36 15.95
C LYS A 376 -15.23 2.44 15.18
N ILE A 377 -15.97 2.94 14.20
CA ILE A 377 -16.84 2.13 13.34
C ILE A 377 -16.05 1.09 12.56
N VAL A 378 -14.95 1.48 11.92
CA VAL A 378 -14.09 0.55 11.16
C VAL A 378 -13.52 -0.52 12.09
N GLN A 379 -13.08 -0.16 13.29
CA GLN A 379 -12.57 -1.13 14.26
C GLN A 379 -13.67 -2.09 14.72
N LYS A 380 -14.82 -1.55 15.16
CA LYS A 380 -15.97 -2.34 15.61
C LYS A 380 -16.49 -3.28 14.53
N SER A 381 -16.50 -2.85 13.27
CA SER A 381 -16.93 -3.69 12.14
C SER A 381 -16.12 -4.98 11.97
N LYS A 382 -14.84 -4.99 12.38
CA LYS A 382 -13.98 -6.19 12.35
C LYS A 382 -14.30 -7.18 13.48
N GLU A 383 -14.93 -6.71 14.54
CA GLU A 383 -15.31 -7.48 15.72
C GLU A 383 -16.70 -8.12 15.57
N ILE A 384 -17.49 -7.68 14.58
CA ILE A 384 -18.82 -8.21 14.30
C ILE A 384 -18.76 -9.70 13.98
N GLU A 385 -19.56 -10.48 14.71
CA GLU A 385 -19.57 -11.93 14.62
C GLU A 385 -20.21 -12.42 13.32
N LEU A 386 -19.48 -13.25 12.57
CA LEU A 386 -20.08 -14.10 11.53
C LEU A 386 -20.75 -15.30 12.20
N ILE A 387 -22.07 -15.40 12.09
CA ILE A 387 -22.83 -16.56 12.57
C ILE A 387 -22.62 -17.75 11.66
N GLY A 388 -22.70 -17.54 10.34
CA GLY A 388 -22.49 -18.61 9.38
C GLY A 388 -22.77 -18.21 7.94
N ARG A 389 -22.45 -19.14 7.05
CA ARG A 389 -22.78 -19.16 5.64
C ARG A 389 -23.77 -20.28 5.40
N PHE A 390 -24.84 -19.96 4.70
CA PHE A 390 -25.95 -20.85 4.42
C PHE A 390 -26.17 -20.92 2.90
N PRO A 391 -26.72 -22.02 2.39
CA PRO A 391 -27.24 -22.02 1.03
C PRO A 391 -28.40 -21.03 0.91
N SER A 392 -28.59 -20.48 -0.28
CA SER A 392 -29.67 -19.54 -0.54
C SER A 392 -30.92 -20.22 -1.07
N LEU A 393 -32.08 -19.69 -0.71
CA LEU A 393 -33.36 -19.98 -1.34
C LEU A 393 -33.80 -18.82 -2.24
N VAL A 394 -34.63 -19.14 -3.21
CA VAL A 394 -35.32 -18.19 -4.07
C VAL A 394 -36.81 -18.19 -3.73
N PHE A 395 -37.43 -17.01 -3.73
CA PHE A 395 -38.87 -16.87 -3.60
C PHE A 395 -39.54 -17.28 -4.92
N GLU A 396 -40.41 -18.29 -4.88
CA GLU A 396 -41.20 -18.73 -6.02
C GLU A 396 -42.60 -19.16 -5.54
N GLN A 397 -43.63 -18.97 -6.37
CA GLN A 397 -45.00 -19.42 -6.08
C GLN A 397 -45.17 -20.93 -6.29
N VAL A 398 -44.43 -21.72 -5.52
CA VAL A 398 -44.45 -23.20 -5.54
C VAL A 398 -45.13 -23.76 -4.29
N GLN A 399 -45.45 -25.05 -4.30
CA GLN A 399 -45.89 -25.71 -3.07
C GLN A 399 -44.68 -25.91 -2.15
N ASN A 400 -44.78 -25.46 -0.89
CA ASN A 400 -43.73 -25.68 0.09
C ASN A 400 -43.62 -27.17 0.43
N VAL A 401 -42.52 -27.79 0.02
CA VAL A 401 -42.18 -29.18 0.35
C VAL A 401 -41.13 -29.16 1.45
N TYR A 402 -41.36 -29.91 2.51
CA TYR A 402 -40.49 -29.93 3.69
C TYR A 402 -39.71 -31.25 3.80
N HIS A 403 -38.46 -31.19 4.27
CA HIS A 403 -37.65 -32.35 4.61
C HIS A 403 -38.16 -33.00 5.91
N ARG A 404 -38.99 -34.03 5.79
CA ARG A 404 -39.47 -34.86 6.91
C ARG A 404 -38.61 -36.09 7.19
N SER A 405 -37.36 -36.07 6.76
CA SER A 405 -36.47 -37.24 6.86
C SER A 405 -36.22 -37.60 8.32
N THR A 406 -36.41 -38.87 8.70
CA THR A 406 -35.88 -39.36 9.98
C THR A 406 -34.37 -39.46 9.87
N ILE A 407 -33.65 -38.68 10.66
CA ILE A 407 -32.19 -38.72 10.67
C ILE A 407 -31.73 -39.69 11.76
N ASN A 408 -30.86 -40.63 11.38
CA ASN A 408 -30.32 -41.61 12.31
C ASN A 408 -28.92 -41.23 12.85
N VAL A 409 -28.52 -41.89 13.93
CA VAL A 409 -27.21 -41.66 14.57
C VAL A 409 -26.04 -41.95 13.61
N ASN A 410 -26.13 -42.99 12.78
CA ASN A 410 -25.06 -43.36 11.84
C ASN A 410 -24.85 -42.29 10.76
N GLU A 411 -25.92 -41.69 10.24
CA GLU A 411 -25.87 -40.56 9.31
C GLU A 411 -25.19 -39.34 9.95
N THR A 412 -25.43 -39.11 11.24
CA THR A 412 -24.77 -38.03 12.01
C THR A 412 -23.29 -38.27 12.19
N GLN A 413 -22.90 -39.50 12.53
CA GLN A 413 -21.49 -39.88 12.62
C GLN A 413 -20.78 -39.74 11.27
N ASN A 414 -21.44 -40.12 10.17
CA ASN A 414 -20.92 -39.92 8.82
C ASN A 414 -20.77 -38.43 8.47
N LEU A 415 -21.75 -37.59 8.83
CA LEU A 415 -21.69 -36.15 8.66
C LEU A 415 -20.51 -35.54 9.41
N LEU A 416 -20.35 -35.86 10.70
CA LEU A 416 -19.25 -35.38 11.53
C LEU A 416 -17.87 -35.84 11.01
N SER A 417 -17.77 -37.06 10.50
CA SER A 417 -16.56 -37.55 9.83
C SER A 417 -16.22 -36.76 8.57
N LYS A 418 -17.22 -36.43 7.73
CA LYS A 418 -17.04 -35.56 6.56
C LYS A 418 -16.58 -34.15 6.97
N VAL A 419 -17.18 -33.57 8.01
CA VAL A 419 -16.77 -32.26 8.57
C VAL A 419 -15.31 -32.30 8.99
N LYS A 420 -14.91 -33.29 9.78
CA LYS A 420 -13.53 -33.48 10.23
C LYS A 420 -12.55 -33.57 9.05
N ASN A 421 -12.86 -34.39 8.06
CA ASN A 421 -12.01 -34.55 6.86
C ASN A 421 -11.88 -33.24 6.08
N LEU A 422 -12.97 -32.47 5.97
CA LEU A 422 -12.96 -31.20 5.28
C LEU A 422 -12.14 -30.15 6.05
N ILE A 423 -12.32 -30.02 7.36
CA ILE A 423 -11.48 -29.14 8.20
C ILE A 423 -9.99 -29.50 8.06
N ASN A 424 -9.64 -30.80 8.05
CA ASN A 424 -8.27 -31.24 7.80
C ASN A 424 -7.77 -30.85 6.40
N THR A 425 -8.61 -30.97 5.37
CA THR A 425 -8.29 -30.56 4.00
C THR A 425 -8.03 -29.06 3.93
N HIS A 426 -8.86 -28.24 4.58
CA HIS A 426 -8.65 -26.80 4.71
C HIS A 426 -7.27 -26.48 5.31
N TYR A 427 -6.92 -27.14 6.41
CA TYR A 427 -5.63 -26.98 7.05
C TYR A 427 -4.48 -27.32 6.09
N GLN A 428 -4.58 -28.42 5.33
CA GLN A 428 -3.55 -28.79 4.34
C GLN A 428 -3.44 -27.79 3.17
N LEU A 429 -4.55 -27.17 2.77
CA LEU A 429 -4.56 -26.15 1.71
C LEU A 429 -3.97 -24.81 2.18
N LYS A 430 -4.21 -24.42 3.43
CA LYS A 430 -3.60 -23.21 4.02
C LYS A 430 -2.15 -23.41 4.46
N ARG A 431 -1.73 -24.65 4.69
CA ARG A 431 -0.36 -24.94 5.11
C ARG A 431 0.61 -24.54 4.01
N GLU A 432 1.59 -23.71 4.37
CA GLU A 432 2.71 -23.44 3.49
C GLU A 432 3.45 -24.75 3.19
N ARG A 433 3.44 -25.13 1.92
CA ARG A 433 4.24 -26.26 1.44
C ARG A 433 5.67 -25.79 1.27
N ALA A 434 6.62 -26.68 1.60
CA ALA A 434 8.00 -26.45 1.22
C ALA A 434 8.07 -26.28 -0.30
N SER A 435 8.73 -25.22 -0.75
CA SER A 435 8.92 -24.94 -2.16
C SER A 435 10.07 -25.76 -2.74
N GLU A 436 11.03 -26.14 -1.90
CA GLU A 436 12.29 -26.78 -2.29
C GLU A 436 12.77 -27.77 -1.22
N ALA A 437 13.65 -28.69 -1.60
CA ALA A 437 14.45 -29.46 -0.66
C ALA A 437 15.88 -28.91 -0.67
N MET A 438 16.42 -28.58 0.51
CA MET A 438 17.83 -28.23 0.65
C MET A 438 18.62 -29.48 1.04
N VAL A 439 19.75 -29.69 0.36
CA VAL A 439 20.66 -30.81 0.61
C VAL A 439 22.06 -30.27 0.88
N PHE A 440 22.67 -30.71 1.98
CA PHE A 440 24.09 -30.48 2.27
C PHE A 440 24.91 -31.62 1.68
N LEU A 441 25.85 -31.24 0.82
CA LEU A 441 26.78 -32.16 0.16
C LEU A 441 28.18 -31.91 0.71
N VAL A 442 28.87 -32.99 1.10
CA VAL A 442 30.32 -32.95 1.37
C VAL A 442 31.03 -33.54 0.16
N ALA A 443 32.04 -32.84 -0.33
CA ALA A 443 32.87 -33.27 -1.45
C ALA A 443 34.33 -33.29 -1.01
N ASP A 444 35.09 -34.24 -1.56
CA ASP A 444 36.54 -34.25 -1.40
C ASP A 444 37.16 -33.04 -2.14
N LEU A 445 38.20 -32.45 -1.54
CA LEU A 445 39.00 -31.42 -2.19
C LEU A 445 39.93 -32.03 -3.25
N ASP A 446 40.35 -33.27 -3.03
CA ASP A 446 41.16 -34.04 -3.98
C ASP A 446 40.22 -34.61 -5.05
N ARG A 447 40.17 -33.91 -6.19
CA ARG A 447 39.50 -34.44 -7.38
C ARG A 447 40.28 -35.65 -7.87
N SER A 448 39.83 -36.85 -7.52
CA SER A 448 40.19 -38.07 -8.23
C SER A 448 39.66 -38.01 -9.67
N TRP A 449 40.51 -38.38 -10.64
CA TRP A 449 40.12 -38.53 -12.06
C TRP A 449 39.26 -39.77 -12.32
N GLU A 450 39.19 -40.70 -11.38
CA GLU A 450 38.50 -41.97 -11.60
C GLU A 450 37.00 -41.70 -11.80
N LYS A 451 36.46 -42.21 -12.92
CA LYS A 451 35.08 -41.95 -13.36
C LYS A 451 34.03 -42.54 -12.41
N ASP A 452 34.41 -43.52 -11.60
CA ASP A 452 33.50 -44.32 -10.79
C ASP A 452 33.52 -43.94 -9.29
N GLN A 453 34.30 -42.93 -8.91
CA GLN A 453 34.36 -42.48 -7.52
C GLN A 453 33.26 -41.44 -7.21
N LEU A 454 32.51 -41.68 -6.14
CA LEU A 454 31.53 -40.73 -5.60
C LEU A 454 32.21 -39.40 -5.23
N ARG A 455 31.96 -38.36 -6.03
CA ARG A 455 32.60 -37.04 -5.87
C ARG A 455 32.01 -36.19 -4.73
N CYS A 456 30.80 -36.52 -4.31
CA CYS A 456 30.13 -35.87 -3.21
C CYS A 456 29.13 -36.83 -2.55
N ALA A 457 28.95 -36.69 -1.25
CA ALA A 457 27.99 -37.45 -0.46
C ALA A 457 27.01 -36.50 0.23
N PRO A 458 25.69 -36.77 0.17
CA PRO A 458 24.73 -36.03 0.97
C PRO A 458 24.89 -36.40 2.45
N VAL A 459 25.03 -35.39 3.30
CA VAL A 459 25.20 -35.57 4.75
C VAL A 459 23.99 -35.10 5.57
N SER A 460 23.16 -34.23 4.99
CA SER A 460 21.94 -33.73 5.60
C SER A 460 21.01 -33.17 4.54
N TRP A 461 19.70 -33.18 4.80
CA TRP A 461 18.72 -32.51 3.97
C TRP A 461 17.53 -32.05 4.82
N PHE A 462 16.81 -31.05 4.34
CA PHE A 462 15.57 -30.60 4.97
C PHE A 462 14.65 -29.90 3.97
N PRO A 463 13.32 -29.98 4.15
CA PRO A 463 12.37 -29.23 3.33
C PRO A 463 12.43 -27.74 3.66
N ARG A 464 12.43 -26.89 2.63
CA ARG A 464 12.56 -25.43 2.74
C ARG A 464 11.34 -24.73 2.16
N GLY A 465 10.84 -23.73 2.90
CA GLY A 465 9.93 -22.69 2.39
C GLY A 465 10.65 -21.36 2.14
N HIS A 466 9.93 -20.38 1.60
CA HIS A 466 10.46 -19.04 1.31
C HIS A 466 10.88 -18.25 2.56
N SER A 467 10.47 -18.67 3.75
CA SER A 467 10.72 -18.02 5.04
C SER A 467 12.05 -18.41 5.70
N LEU A 468 12.86 -19.30 5.10
CA LEU A 468 14.15 -19.68 5.69
C LEU A 468 15.11 -18.49 5.69
N SER A 469 15.34 -17.91 6.86
CA SER A 469 16.25 -16.78 7.05
C SER A 469 17.71 -17.22 6.92
N THR A 470 18.58 -16.27 6.55
CA THR A 470 20.03 -16.45 6.51
C THR A 470 20.58 -16.94 7.85
N GLU A 471 20.02 -16.47 8.96
CA GLU A 471 20.45 -16.86 10.31
C GLU A 471 20.07 -18.30 10.65
N ASN A 472 18.84 -18.71 10.32
CA ASN A 472 18.42 -20.09 10.50
C ASN A 472 19.27 -21.04 9.65
N LEU A 473 19.54 -20.68 8.39
CA LEU A 473 20.44 -21.49 7.56
C LEU A 473 21.87 -21.52 8.11
N ARG A 474 22.37 -20.42 8.70
CA ARG A 474 23.68 -20.40 9.38
C ARG A 474 23.70 -21.40 10.53
N ASN A 475 22.67 -21.41 11.38
CA ASN A 475 22.56 -22.34 12.49
C ASN A 475 22.46 -23.80 12.03
N ILE A 476 21.68 -24.07 10.99
CA ILE A 476 21.59 -25.41 10.39
C ILE A 476 22.97 -25.83 9.84
N THR A 477 23.65 -24.94 9.12
CA THR A 477 24.99 -25.21 8.57
C THR A 477 25.99 -25.51 9.68
N GLU A 478 25.96 -24.75 10.77
CA GLU A 478 26.84 -24.93 11.92
C GLU A 478 26.59 -26.27 12.63
N GLN A 479 25.33 -26.67 12.77
CA GLN A 479 24.97 -27.98 13.31
C GLN A 479 25.46 -29.11 12.41
N VAL A 480 25.20 -29.03 11.10
CA VAL A 480 25.66 -30.03 10.12
C VAL A 480 27.19 -30.13 10.16
N HIS A 481 27.90 -29.01 10.18
CA HIS A 481 29.36 -28.99 10.24
C HIS A 481 29.89 -29.59 11.55
N THR A 482 29.26 -29.26 12.69
CA THR A 482 29.62 -29.83 14.00
C THR A 482 29.44 -31.35 14.01
N LEU A 483 28.36 -31.86 13.43
CA LEU A 483 28.13 -33.29 13.28
C LEU A 483 29.19 -33.93 12.38
N CYS A 484 29.47 -33.37 11.20
CA CYS A 484 30.54 -33.86 10.33
C CYS A 484 31.91 -33.92 11.04
N HIS A 485 32.27 -32.86 11.76
CA HIS A 485 33.53 -32.81 12.50
C HIS A 485 33.61 -33.87 13.61
N ARG A 486 32.51 -34.12 14.33
CA ARG A 486 32.44 -35.19 15.33
C ARG A 486 32.67 -36.58 14.71
N GLU A 487 32.22 -36.79 13.49
CA GLU A 487 32.45 -38.02 12.73
C GLU A 487 33.83 -38.04 12.03
N GLY A 488 34.73 -37.11 12.33
CA GLY A 488 36.09 -37.04 11.77
C GLY A 488 36.17 -36.43 10.36
N ILE A 489 35.08 -35.83 9.86
CA ILE A 489 35.06 -35.15 8.56
C ILE A 489 35.44 -33.68 8.76
N HIS A 490 36.65 -33.32 8.35
CA HIS A 490 37.15 -31.95 8.43
C HIS A 490 36.73 -31.15 7.19
N ILE A 491 35.96 -30.06 7.38
CA ILE A 491 35.45 -29.21 6.28
C ILE A 491 36.11 -27.81 6.36
N PRO A 492 37.21 -27.57 5.63
CA PRO A 492 37.92 -26.28 5.68
C PRO A 492 37.24 -25.17 4.85
N CYS A 493 36.32 -25.53 3.94
CA CYS A 493 35.67 -24.61 3.03
C CYS A 493 34.19 -24.96 2.81
N GLN A 494 33.35 -23.93 2.72
CA GLN A 494 31.92 -24.03 2.47
C GLN A 494 31.57 -23.23 1.22
N SER A 495 30.78 -23.85 0.33
CA SER A 495 30.25 -23.19 -0.86
C SER A 495 28.74 -23.03 -0.74
N PHE A 496 28.24 -21.84 -1.04
CA PHE A 496 26.81 -21.55 -1.03
C PHE A 496 26.36 -21.03 -2.40
N ASP A 497 25.09 -21.26 -2.71
CA ASP A 497 24.41 -20.60 -3.83
C ASP A 497 24.25 -19.09 -3.58
N GLY A 498 24.08 -18.30 -4.64
CA GLY A 498 23.96 -16.85 -4.62
C GLY A 498 22.82 -16.34 -3.74
N GLN A 499 21.75 -17.12 -3.55
CA GLN A 499 20.66 -16.78 -2.64
C GLN A 499 21.12 -16.63 -1.19
N TRP A 500 22.22 -17.29 -0.81
CA TRP A 500 22.76 -17.30 0.54
C TRP A 500 24.03 -16.46 0.68
N HIS A 501 24.20 -15.47 -0.21
CA HIS A 501 25.35 -14.58 -0.18
C HIS A 501 25.56 -13.91 1.19
N GLY A 502 24.50 -13.71 1.98
CA GLY A 502 24.59 -13.17 3.34
C GLY A 502 25.45 -14.01 4.29
N ILE A 503 25.40 -15.35 4.15
CA ILE A 503 26.23 -16.28 4.94
C ILE A 503 27.71 -16.16 4.54
N VAL A 504 27.96 -15.95 3.25
CA VAL A 504 29.30 -15.82 2.68
C VAL A 504 29.93 -14.46 3.00
N THR A 505 29.14 -13.40 2.93
CA THR A 505 29.64 -12.02 3.01
C THR A 505 29.66 -11.47 4.44
N ARG A 506 29.07 -12.17 5.42
CA ARG A 506 29.01 -11.74 6.82
C ARG A 506 29.27 -12.88 7.82
N ASN A 507 29.86 -12.54 8.96
CA ASN A 507 30.02 -13.46 10.09
C ASN A 507 28.72 -13.56 10.92
N LYS A 508 28.77 -14.36 12.00
CA LYS A 508 27.66 -14.54 12.97
C LYS A 508 27.18 -13.22 13.60
N ASN A 509 28.06 -12.24 13.74
CA ASN A 509 27.76 -10.93 14.32
C ASN A 509 27.33 -9.90 13.26
N GLY A 510 27.06 -10.32 12.03
CA GLY A 510 26.68 -9.45 10.92
C GLY A 510 27.82 -8.59 10.35
N GLN A 511 29.06 -8.75 10.83
CA GLN A 511 30.21 -7.98 10.35
C GLN A 511 30.63 -8.44 8.95
N PRO A 512 31.04 -7.52 8.06
CA PRO A 512 31.43 -7.86 6.70
C PRO A 512 32.68 -8.75 6.70
N LEU A 513 32.66 -9.81 5.90
CA LEU A 513 33.80 -10.70 5.63
C LEU A 513 34.55 -10.34 4.34
N THR A 514 34.03 -9.39 3.57
CA THR A 514 34.64 -8.95 2.30
C THR A 514 34.74 -7.43 2.24
N VAL A 515 35.77 -6.94 1.56
CA VAL A 515 35.94 -5.50 1.27
C VAL A 515 34.71 -4.95 0.57
N PHE A 516 34.16 -5.69 -0.40
CA PHE A 516 32.99 -5.26 -1.15
C PHE A 516 31.73 -5.13 -0.27
N GLN A 517 31.52 -6.06 0.67
CA GLN A 517 30.40 -5.93 1.61
C GLN A 517 30.62 -4.76 2.57
N LEU A 518 31.86 -4.50 3.01
CA LEU A 518 32.19 -3.31 3.80
C LEU A 518 31.89 -2.00 3.02
N GLN A 519 32.19 -1.96 1.71
CA GLN A 519 31.86 -0.81 0.85
C GLN A 519 30.35 -0.61 0.78
N LYS A 520 29.59 -1.68 0.55
CA LYS A 520 28.12 -1.64 0.53
C LYS A 520 27.54 -1.13 1.85
N ASP A 521 28.07 -1.59 2.98
CA ASP A 521 27.60 -1.18 4.31
C ASP A 521 27.87 0.30 4.55
N THR A 522 29.07 0.75 4.19
CA THR A 522 29.48 2.16 4.27
C THR A 522 28.58 3.06 3.41
N TRP A 523 28.27 2.62 2.19
CA TRP A 523 27.35 3.34 1.31
C TRP A 523 25.92 3.40 1.86
N LYS A 524 25.36 2.26 2.27
CA LYS A 524 23.97 2.16 2.76
C LYS A 524 23.74 3.03 3.98
N GLU A 525 24.68 3.02 4.93
CA GLU A 525 24.61 3.87 6.11
C GLU A 525 24.63 5.36 5.73
N THR A 526 25.54 5.73 4.83
CA THR A 526 25.64 7.11 4.34
C THR A 526 24.36 7.55 3.60
N GLU A 527 23.76 6.65 2.82
CA GLU A 527 22.53 6.91 2.07
C GLU A 527 21.31 7.19 2.97
N GLN A 528 21.24 6.47 4.10
CA GLN A 528 20.18 6.59 5.10
C GLN A 528 20.27 7.89 5.92
N MET A 529 21.43 8.54 5.97
CA MET A 529 21.60 9.79 6.71
C MET A 529 20.79 10.94 6.08
N LYS A 530 20.28 11.85 6.94
CA LYS A 530 19.62 13.06 6.45
C LYS A 530 20.69 14.00 5.88
N LYS A 531 20.31 14.73 4.83
CA LYS A 531 21.20 15.71 4.19
C LYS A 531 21.76 16.72 5.19
N ALA A 532 20.94 17.17 6.15
CA ALA A 532 21.36 18.11 7.19
C ALA A 532 22.49 17.55 8.07
N ASP A 533 22.45 16.27 8.41
CA ASP A 533 23.43 15.60 9.28
C ASP A 533 24.77 15.45 8.58
N ILE A 534 24.76 15.02 7.31
CA ILE A 534 25.96 14.92 6.47
C ILE A 534 26.63 16.30 6.34
N VAL A 535 25.83 17.34 6.08
CA VAL A 535 26.32 18.73 6.01
C VAL A 535 26.91 19.16 7.36
N SER A 536 26.29 18.81 8.48
CA SER A 536 26.79 19.13 9.83
C SER A 536 28.11 18.44 10.14
N LEU A 537 28.24 17.16 9.79
CA LEU A 537 29.48 16.39 9.94
C LEU A 537 30.60 16.98 9.10
N LEU A 538 30.35 17.25 7.81
CA LEU A 538 31.32 17.89 6.93
C LEU A 538 31.74 19.29 7.42
N ARG A 539 30.83 20.05 8.05
CA ARG A 539 31.18 21.31 8.71
C ARG A 539 32.11 21.10 9.90
N THR A 540 31.85 20.08 10.71
CA THR A 540 32.65 19.80 11.91
C THR A 540 34.05 19.34 11.54
N MET A 541 34.19 18.50 10.50
CA MET A 541 35.49 18.10 9.95
C MET A 541 36.27 19.30 9.41
N ASN A 542 35.59 20.30 8.80
CA ASN A 542 36.22 21.53 8.34
C ASN A 542 36.58 22.54 9.46
N LYS A 543 36.14 22.33 10.70
CA LYS A 543 36.49 23.20 11.84
C LYS A 543 37.85 22.86 12.47
N VAL A 544 38.44 21.70 12.15
CA VAL A 544 39.70 21.24 12.74
C VAL A 544 40.86 21.45 11.75
N VAL A 545 41.33 22.69 11.60
CA VAL A 545 42.74 22.99 11.25
C VAL A 545 43.13 24.33 11.89
N HIS A 546 43.06 24.41 13.21
CA HIS A 546 43.82 25.40 13.97
C HIS A 546 44.05 24.83 15.37
N ASN A 547 45.08 23.99 15.50
CA ASN A 547 46.06 24.12 16.59
C ASN A 547 47.23 23.14 16.39
N SER A 548 48.43 23.76 16.34
CA SER A 548 49.72 23.33 16.88
C SER A 548 50.10 21.84 16.85
N SER A 549 51.15 21.57 16.07
CA SER A 549 52.38 20.87 16.46
C SER A 549 52.29 19.57 17.26
N GLN A 550 52.85 18.52 16.63
CA GLN A 550 53.17 17.15 17.10
C GLN A 550 52.10 16.09 16.81
N ILE A 551 52.37 15.22 15.82
CA ILE A 551 52.16 13.75 15.80
C ILE A 551 52.77 13.17 14.50
N GLY A 552 53.70 12.21 14.64
CA GLY A 552 53.90 11.02 13.79
C GLY A 552 54.45 11.15 12.34
N PRO A 553 55.50 10.38 11.94
CA PRO A 553 56.17 10.49 10.63
C PRO A 553 55.41 9.90 9.42
N SER A 554 54.09 9.67 9.47
CA SER A 554 53.33 9.13 8.33
C SER A 554 52.07 9.90 7.93
N GLY A 555 51.73 11.01 8.59
CA GLY A 555 50.62 11.87 8.18
C GLY A 555 51.02 12.79 7.03
N ARG A 556 50.60 12.49 5.79
CA ARG A 556 50.68 13.48 4.70
C ARG A 556 49.68 14.60 4.98
N ILE A 557 50.21 15.79 5.27
CA ILE A 557 49.46 17.04 5.27
C ILE A 557 48.96 17.29 3.85
N ILE A 558 47.65 17.40 3.66
CA ILE A 558 47.09 17.98 2.44
C ILE A 558 47.23 19.50 2.57
N GLU A 559 48.35 20.05 2.10
CA GLU A 559 48.46 21.49 1.91
C GLU A 559 47.52 21.92 0.78
N LEU A 560 46.45 22.61 1.13
CA LEU A 560 45.59 23.31 0.17
C LEU A 560 46.26 24.61 -0.24
N SER A 561 47.24 24.53 -1.15
CA SER A 561 47.80 25.71 -1.79
C SER A 561 46.74 26.38 -2.67
N ASN A 562 46.34 27.60 -2.27
CA ASN A 562 45.64 28.61 -3.06
C ASN A 562 44.34 28.17 -3.79
N GLY A 563 43.23 28.20 -3.05
CA GLY A 563 42.00 28.84 -3.53
C GLY A 563 41.22 28.20 -4.69
N ASN A 564 41.42 26.92 -5.01
CA ASN A 564 40.56 26.19 -5.93
C ASN A 564 40.16 24.84 -5.35
N ILE A 565 38.92 24.73 -4.85
CA ILE A 565 38.28 23.44 -4.58
C ILE A 565 38.03 22.77 -5.94
N ARG A 566 38.90 21.87 -6.36
CA ARG A 566 38.59 20.95 -7.47
C ARG A 566 37.82 19.77 -6.91
N LEU A 567 36.50 19.79 -7.08
CA LEU A 567 35.65 18.60 -6.97
C LEU A 567 36.18 17.53 -7.95
N PRO A 568 36.13 16.23 -7.59
CA PRO A 568 36.56 15.17 -8.49
C PRO A 568 35.69 15.19 -9.75
N ARG A 569 36.35 15.29 -10.91
CA ARG A 569 35.68 15.02 -12.18
C ARG A 569 35.44 13.51 -12.27
N PHE A 570 34.27 13.13 -12.79
CA PHE A 570 33.88 11.75 -13.12
C PHE A 570 35.04 10.91 -13.68
N PRO A 571 35.09 9.58 -13.42
CA PRO A 571 36.16 8.74 -13.93
C PRO A 571 35.99 8.57 -15.44
N VAL A 572 36.73 9.35 -16.22
CA VAL A 572 37.14 8.96 -17.57
C VAL A 572 38.58 8.49 -17.44
N HIS A 573 38.77 7.18 -17.66
CA HIS A 573 40.04 6.49 -17.89
C HIS A 573 41.25 6.92 -17.03
N LEU A 574 41.53 6.13 -15.99
CA LEU A 574 42.89 6.02 -15.47
C LEU A 574 43.75 5.30 -16.51
N ASN A 575 44.66 6.02 -17.16
CA ASN A 575 45.91 5.44 -17.61
C ASN A 575 47.09 6.35 -17.23
N SER A 576 47.99 5.72 -16.47
CA SER A 576 49.44 5.90 -16.40
C SER A 576 50.05 7.28 -16.15
N LYS A 577 50.55 7.47 -14.91
CA LYS A 577 51.80 8.21 -14.72
C LYS A 577 52.97 7.31 -15.13
N ARG A 578 53.64 7.72 -16.21
CA ARG A 578 54.95 7.24 -16.68
C ARG A 578 55.98 7.27 -15.55
N ILE A 579 56.63 6.13 -15.32
CA ILE A 579 58.03 6.08 -14.89
C ILE A 579 58.85 6.16 -16.19
N VAL A 580 59.82 7.07 -16.20
CA VAL A 580 60.78 7.30 -17.30
C VAL A 580 61.78 6.15 -17.31
N LEU A 581 61.93 5.49 -18.46
CA LEU A 581 63.14 4.81 -18.94
C LEU A 581 63.10 4.80 -20.48
N ASP A 582 64.28 4.82 -21.07
CA ASP A 582 64.65 5.46 -22.35
C ASP A 582 64.04 4.93 -23.66
N GLU A 583 64.26 5.76 -24.69
CA GLU A 583 64.00 5.73 -26.15
C GLU A 583 64.11 4.32 -26.81
N VAL A 584 63.40 3.95 -27.89
CA VAL A 584 63.50 4.47 -29.28
C VAL A 584 62.35 3.89 -30.16
N ALA A 585 61.86 4.74 -31.08
CA ALA A 585 61.26 4.50 -32.40
C ALA A 585 59.81 3.99 -32.63
N THR A 586 59.15 4.86 -33.41
CA THR A 586 58.22 4.65 -34.55
C THR A 586 56.74 4.37 -34.30
N VAL A 587 55.99 5.35 -34.82
CA VAL A 587 54.56 5.51 -34.99
C VAL A 587 54.06 4.58 -36.09
N GLU A 588 52.91 3.93 -35.88
CA GLU A 588 51.84 3.87 -36.88
C GLU A 588 50.48 3.50 -36.25
N SER A 589 49.45 4.18 -36.76
CA SER A 589 48.10 4.30 -36.25
C SER A 589 47.21 3.09 -36.56
N ILE A 590 46.45 2.58 -35.58
CA ILE A 590 45.23 1.79 -35.86
C ILE A 590 44.09 2.24 -34.94
N THR A 591 42.98 2.53 -35.60
CA THR A 591 41.69 3.01 -35.14
C THR A 591 40.91 2.01 -34.29
N GLN A 592 40.03 2.54 -33.43
CA GLN A 592 39.13 1.82 -32.53
C GLN A 592 38.16 0.89 -33.28
N ALA A 593 38.18 -0.40 -32.92
CA ALA A 593 37.10 -1.35 -33.21
C ALA A 593 36.27 -1.60 -31.94
N THR A 594 34.95 -1.48 -32.07
CA THR A 594 33.94 -1.79 -31.05
C THR A 594 33.69 -3.28 -30.92
N LEU A 595 33.13 -3.68 -29.77
CA LEU A 595 32.85 -5.03 -29.26
C LEU A 595 31.96 -5.97 -30.14
N ALA A 596 31.83 -5.72 -31.44
CA ALA A 596 31.05 -6.53 -32.38
C ALA A 596 31.85 -7.68 -33.04
N ASP A 597 33.19 -7.72 -32.88
CA ASP A 597 34.06 -8.69 -33.57
C ASP A 597 34.42 -9.94 -32.75
N VAL A 598 33.64 -10.28 -31.71
CA VAL A 598 33.85 -11.52 -30.93
C VAL A 598 32.55 -12.30 -30.80
N ILE A 599 32.00 -12.75 -31.93
CA ILE A 599 31.05 -13.88 -31.96
C ILE A 599 31.45 -14.83 -33.10
N PRO A 600 31.72 -16.12 -32.81
CA PRO A 600 32.05 -17.12 -33.84
C PRO A 600 30.90 -17.31 -34.85
N GLU A 601 31.28 -17.44 -36.12
CA GLU A 601 30.39 -17.53 -37.28
C GLU A 601 29.50 -18.79 -37.31
N SER A 602 29.77 -19.77 -36.45
CA SER A 602 28.96 -21.00 -36.29
C SER A 602 27.61 -20.79 -35.61
N VAL A 603 27.37 -19.62 -35.00
CA VAL A 603 26.09 -19.29 -34.33
C VAL A 603 25.13 -18.53 -35.25
N LYS A 604 25.59 -18.05 -36.41
CA LYS A 604 24.78 -17.26 -37.35
C LYS A 604 24.01 -18.09 -38.39
N SER A 605 24.20 -19.42 -38.45
CA SER A 605 23.66 -20.26 -39.52
C SER A 605 22.50 -21.18 -39.13
N ALA A 606 21.89 -21.02 -37.96
CA ALA A 606 20.74 -21.84 -37.54
C ALA A 606 19.52 -20.96 -37.27
N ASN A 607 18.73 -20.75 -38.33
CA ASN A 607 17.25 -20.69 -38.36
C ASN A 607 16.76 -19.69 -39.43
N ASN A 608 16.84 -20.14 -40.68
CA ASN A 608 15.91 -19.70 -41.72
C ASN A 608 14.52 -20.24 -41.37
N LEU A 609 13.53 -19.37 -41.21
CA LEU A 609 12.20 -19.59 -41.78
C LEU A 609 11.37 -18.30 -41.75
N ASP A 610 11.16 -17.81 -42.96
CA ASP A 610 10.37 -16.65 -43.37
C ASP A 610 8.87 -16.83 -43.15
N ASP A 611 8.23 -15.72 -42.81
CA ASP A 611 7.04 -15.15 -43.43
C ASP A 611 6.06 -16.11 -44.12
N ARG A 612 5.03 -16.51 -43.37
CA ARG A 612 3.65 -16.64 -43.86
C ARG A 612 2.68 -16.85 -42.69
N VAL A 613 1.93 -15.79 -42.36
CA VAL A 613 0.47 -15.71 -42.21
C VAL A 613 0.18 -14.40 -41.47
N LEU A 614 0.31 -13.31 -42.22
CA LEU A 614 -0.44 -12.08 -42.00
C LEU A 614 -1.68 -12.20 -42.89
N ALA A 615 -2.81 -12.49 -42.25
CA ALA A 615 -4.19 -12.16 -42.65
C ALA A 615 -5.13 -13.17 -42.00
N LEU A 616 -5.90 -12.74 -41.00
CA LEU A 616 -7.36 -12.71 -41.08
C LEU A 616 -7.97 -12.29 -39.72
N THR A 617 -8.80 -11.25 -39.83
CA THR A 617 -10.01 -10.96 -39.06
C THR A 617 -9.89 -10.59 -37.59
N SER A 618 -9.88 -9.27 -37.38
CA SER A 618 -10.85 -8.52 -36.56
C SER A 618 -11.83 -9.36 -35.72
N VAL A 619 -11.69 -9.24 -34.39
CA VAL A 619 -12.82 -9.26 -33.45
C VAL A 619 -12.57 -8.15 -32.44
N GLU A 620 -13.00 -6.94 -32.81
CA GLU A 620 -13.48 -5.95 -31.85
C GLU A 620 -14.66 -6.63 -31.13
N ASP A 621 -14.47 -7.02 -29.86
CA ASP A 621 -15.53 -7.31 -28.86
C ASP A 621 -15.00 -7.91 -27.53
N GLN A 622 -13.68 -7.97 -27.29
CA GLN A 622 -13.12 -8.51 -26.02
C GLN A 622 -12.50 -7.48 -25.07
N ILE A 623 -12.52 -6.18 -25.38
CA ILE A 623 -11.83 -5.16 -24.56
C ILE A 623 -12.69 -4.63 -23.39
N GLU A 624 -13.99 -4.92 -23.34
CA GLU A 624 -14.85 -4.42 -22.23
C GLU A 624 -15.01 -5.38 -21.03
N ILE A 625 -14.55 -6.64 -21.12
CA ILE A 625 -14.76 -7.62 -20.04
C ILE A 625 -13.55 -7.69 -19.07
N GLU A 626 -12.34 -7.40 -19.52
CA GLU A 626 -11.12 -7.52 -18.69
C GLU A 626 -10.87 -6.31 -17.76
N ALA A 627 -11.49 -5.15 -18.02
CA ALA A 627 -11.39 -3.99 -17.13
C ALA A 627 -12.40 -4.01 -15.96
N PHE A 628 -13.39 -4.91 -16.01
CA PHE A 628 -14.58 -4.80 -15.15
C PHE A 628 -14.62 -5.80 -13.98
N ALA A 629 -13.77 -6.84 -13.98
CA ALA A 629 -13.83 -7.90 -12.97
C ALA A 629 -12.88 -7.72 -11.76
N VAL A 630 -12.01 -6.71 -11.75
CA VAL A 630 -10.93 -6.60 -10.74
C VAL A 630 -10.98 -5.35 -9.84
N ASN A 631 -11.71 -4.29 -10.19
CA ASN A 631 -11.52 -2.97 -9.53
C ASN A 631 -12.72 -2.41 -8.75
N VAL A 632 -13.35 -3.17 -7.83
CA VAL A 632 -14.40 -2.55 -6.98
C VAL A 632 -14.30 -2.84 -5.49
N PHE A 633 -13.63 -3.91 -5.02
CA PHE A 633 -13.75 -4.29 -3.60
C PHE A 633 -12.45 -4.27 -2.78
N ASP A 634 -11.28 -4.56 -3.37
CA ASP A 634 -9.99 -4.39 -2.65
C ASP A 634 -9.56 -2.91 -2.63
N ASP A 635 -9.89 -2.15 -3.69
CA ASP A 635 -9.64 -0.71 -3.79
C ASP A 635 -10.42 0.09 -2.72
N GLU A 636 -11.57 -0.37 -2.24
CA GLU A 636 -12.33 0.38 -1.23
C GLU A 636 -11.64 0.33 0.14
N TRP A 637 -10.97 -0.78 0.47
CA TRP A 637 -10.26 -0.95 1.74
C TRP A 637 -8.84 -0.38 1.71
N GLU A 638 -8.09 -0.57 0.61
CA GLU A 638 -6.76 0.02 0.43
C GLU A 638 -6.84 1.55 0.21
N ASN A 639 -7.82 2.07 -0.55
CA ASN A 639 -8.00 3.53 -0.66
C ASN A 639 -8.52 4.18 0.64
N GLU A 640 -9.22 3.47 1.52
CA GLU A 640 -9.63 3.99 2.84
C GLU A 640 -8.43 4.13 3.79
N LEU A 641 -7.45 3.21 3.71
CA LEU A 641 -6.20 3.24 4.50
C LEU A 641 -5.21 4.28 3.95
N ASP A 642 -5.03 4.35 2.62
CA ASP A 642 -4.12 5.31 1.98
C ASP A 642 -4.62 6.77 2.16
N LYS A 643 -5.93 7.01 2.13
CA LYS A 643 -6.50 8.35 2.43
C LYS A 643 -6.28 8.78 3.88
N CYS A 644 -6.16 7.84 4.83
CA CYS A 644 -5.84 8.17 6.22
C CYS A 644 -4.38 8.58 6.41
N GLN A 645 -3.46 8.16 5.53
CA GLN A 645 -2.04 8.56 5.59
C GLN A 645 -1.80 9.90 4.88
N ASP A 646 -2.46 10.16 3.75
CA ASP A 646 -2.30 11.43 3.02
C ASP A 646 -2.85 12.65 3.79
N ASP A 647 -3.88 12.46 4.62
CA ASP A 647 -4.46 13.53 5.45
C ASP A 647 -3.59 13.89 6.68
N LEU A 648 -2.58 13.06 7.03
CA LEU A 648 -1.62 13.33 8.10
C LEU A 648 -0.36 14.07 7.62
N GLU A 649 -0.01 13.96 6.34
CA GLU A 649 1.18 14.62 5.77
C GLU A 649 0.94 16.05 5.25
N SER A 650 -0.30 16.54 5.26
CA SER A 650 -0.68 17.86 4.74
C SER A 650 -0.87 18.96 5.81
N VAL A 651 -0.35 18.78 7.02
CA VAL A 651 -0.31 19.87 8.02
C VAL A 651 0.83 20.84 7.68
N ASP A 652 0.48 21.89 6.92
CA ASP A 652 1.27 23.10 6.79
C ASP A 652 1.40 23.77 8.17
N ILE A 653 2.66 23.91 8.61
CA ILE A 653 3.04 24.70 9.79
C ILE A 653 2.99 26.17 9.38
N GLU A 654 1.90 26.86 9.68
CA GLU A 654 1.92 28.31 9.89
C GLU A 654 1.46 28.65 11.30
N SER A 655 2.42 29.18 12.06
CA SER A 655 2.36 29.59 13.45
C SER A 655 1.42 30.77 13.67
N HIS A 656 0.41 30.59 14.52
CA HIS A 656 -0.21 31.70 15.26
C HIS A 656 0.72 32.13 16.40
N VAL A 657 1.14 33.39 16.38
CA VAL A 657 1.71 34.08 17.52
C VAL A 657 0.56 34.78 18.24
N GLU A 658 0.15 34.23 19.38
CA GLU A 658 -0.54 34.97 20.43
C GLU A 658 0.51 35.69 21.28
N GLN A 659 0.28 36.97 21.60
CA GLN A 659 0.97 37.65 22.69
C GLN A 659 -0.08 38.31 23.59
N GLU A 660 -0.30 37.67 24.73
CA GLU A 660 -0.80 38.33 25.93
C GLU A 660 0.29 39.20 26.57
N SER A 661 -0.20 40.24 27.22
CA SER A 661 0.42 41.15 28.17
C SER A 661 1.10 40.44 29.34
N ASP A 662 2.29 40.87 29.78
CA ASP A 662 2.40 41.73 30.96
C ASP A 662 3.83 42.20 31.31
N SER A 663 3.83 43.27 32.09
CA SER A 663 4.82 44.20 32.64
C SER A 663 6.21 43.76 33.21
N ASN A 664 7.12 44.75 33.16
CA ASN A 664 8.11 45.19 34.18
C ASN A 664 9.38 44.38 34.52
N GLN A 665 10.59 44.91 34.21
CA GLN A 665 11.46 45.67 35.16
C GLN A 665 12.85 46.05 34.59
N GLN A 666 13.22 47.33 34.82
CA GLN A 666 14.52 47.96 35.18
C GLN A 666 15.82 47.61 34.41
N LEU A 667 16.41 48.59 33.69
CA LEU A 667 17.36 49.64 34.15
C LEU A 667 18.72 49.10 34.65
N THR A 668 19.78 49.34 33.87
CA THR A 668 20.92 50.19 34.27
C THR A 668 21.75 50.59 33.05
N SER A 669 21.95 51.90 32.97
CA SER A 669 22.83 52.67 32.10
C SER A 669 24.27 52.68 32.60
N GLU A 670 25.25 52.74 31.70
CA GLU A 670 26.53 53.41 31.98
C GLU A 670 27.16 53.99 30.70
N ASN A 671 27.49 55.29 30.78
CA ASN A 671 28.12 56.13 29.76
C ASN A 671 29.65 56.06 29.84
N LYS A 672 30.32 56.36 28.72
CA LYS A 672 31.58 57.16 28.60
C LYS A 672 31.90 57.33 27.09
N GLU A 673 31.65 58.50 26.50
CA GLU A 673 32.55 59.68 26.37
C GLU A 673 33.81 59.45 25.49
N ILE A 674 33.84 60.05 24.28
CA ILE A 674 34.78 61.11 23.80
C ILE A 674 35.78 60.47 22.80
N GLN A 675 36.18 60.97 21.62
CA GLN A 675 36.36 62.32 21.06
C GLN A 675 36.35 62.27 19.51
N CYS A 676 36.15 63.44 18.90
CA CYS A 676 36.29 63.72 17.48
C CYS A 676 37.72 63.50 16.94
N GLU A 677 37.82 63.08 15.68
CA GLU A 677 38.79 63.68 14.75
C GLU A 677 38.22 63.68 13.32
N SER A 678 38.13 64.89 12.78
CA SER A 678 37.79 65.23 11.41
C SER A 678 38.86 64.74 10.45
N ASN A 679 38.45 64.19 9.31
CA ASN A 679 39.16 64.46 8.08
C ASN A 679 38.21 64.43 6.88
N ASP A 680 38.04 65.62 6.33
CA ASP A 680 37.54 65.89 4.99
C ASP A 680 38.27 65.01 3.96
N ASN A 681 37.49 64.37 3.08
CA ASN A 681 37.89 64.35 1.69
C ASN A 681 36.66 64.21 0.78
N SER A 682 36.31 65.37 0.23
CA SER A 682 35.35 65.55 -0.84
C SER A 682 35.73 64.73 -2.09
N SER A 683 34.75 64.05 -2.67
CA SER A 683 34.80 63.70 -4.09
C SER A 683 33.39 63.77 -4.67
N LYS A 684 33.08 64.95 -5.21
CA LYS A 684 31.90 65.25 -6.03
C LYS A 684 31.83 64.24 -7.20
N ARG A 685 30.81 63.38 -7.23
CA ARG A 685 30.35 62.74 -8.46
C ARG A 685 29.03 63.36 -8.91
N LYS A 686 29.11 64.12 -9.99
CA LYS A 686 28.00 64.67 -10.77
C LYS A 686 27.06 63.54 -11.17
N ILE A 687 25.80 63.61 -10.75
CA ILE A 687 24.71 62.83 -11.35
C ILE A 687 24.16 63.67 -12.49
N SER A 688 24.47 63.27 -13.72
CA SER A 688 23.86 63.79 -14.94
C SER A 688 22.38 63.37 -14.98
N GLN A 689 21.47 64.31 -14.79
CA GLN A 689 20.07 64.15 -15.18
C GLN A 689 19.98 64.27 -16.71
N GLY A 690 19.89 63.13 -17.40
CA GLY A 690 19.40 63.07 -18.77
C GLY A 690 17.94 62.64 -18.75
N MET A 691 17.01 63.60 -18.87
CA MET A 691 15.60 63.30 -19.20
C MET A 691 15.55 62.70 -20.62
N PRO A 692 14.84 61.57 -20.86
CA PRO A 692 14.62 61.05 -22.21
C PRO A 692 13.80 62.05 -23.02
N SER A 693 14.30 62.42 -24.20
CA SER A 693 13.82 63.53 -25.04
C SER A 693 12.60 63.23 -25.93
N SER A 694 11.82 62.18 -25.69
CA SER A 694 10.55 61.97 -26.41
C SER A 694 9.54 61.17 -25.60
N VAL A 695 8.46 61.85 -25.18
CA VAL A 695 7.25 61.20 -24.66
C VAL A 695 6.56 60.48 -25.81
N ILE A 696 6.31 59.18 -25.67
CA ILE A 696 5.61 58.38 -26.68
C ILE A 696 4.11 58.46 -26.41
N GLN A 697 3.33 58.92 -27.39
CA GLN A 697 1.88 58.78 -27.38
C GLN A 697 1.47 57.49 -28.08
N LEU A 698 0.61 56.71 -27.41
CA LEU A 698 0.01 55.50 -27.96
C LEU A 698 -1.34 55.84 -28.58
N SER A 699 -1.51 55.47 -29.84
CA SER A 699 -2.75 55.62 -30.61
C SER A 699 -3.64 54.37 -30.49
N ILE A 700 -4.90 54.49 -30.90
CA ILE A 700 -5.83 53.35 -31.04
C ILE A 700 -5.25 52.28 -31.98
N ASN A 701 -4.51 52.69 -33.01
CA ASN A 701 -3.85 51.76 -33.91
C ASN A 701 -2.74 50.95 -33.21
N ASP A 702 -2.02 51.56 -32.26
CA ASP A 702 -1.03 50.86 -31.45
C ASP A 702 -1.70 49.81 -30.55
N MET A 703 -2.89 50.12 -30.01
CA MET A 703 -3.69 49.18 -29.20
C MET A 703 -4.24 48.01 -30.01
N ASN A 704 -4.65 48.24 -31.26
CA ASN A 704 -5.05 47.17 -32.19
C ASN A 704 -3.91 46.15 -32.37
N CYS A 705 -2.69 46.63 -32.59
CA CYS A 705 -1.52 45.77 -32.73
C CYS A 705 -1.19 45.01 -31.43
N LEU A 706 -1.25 45.69 -30.28
CA LEU A 706 -0.99 45.08 -28.97
C LEU A 706 -2.05 44.03 -28.60
N LEU A 707 -3.33 44.28 -28.85
CA LEU A 707 -4.40 43.30 -28.65
C LEU A 707 -4.23 42.07 -29.54
N ALA A 708 -3.88 42.26 -30.81
CA ALA A 708 -3.57 41.14 -31.70
C ALA A 708 -2.40 40.31 -31.17
N MET A 709 -1.34 40.96 -30.65
CA MET A 709 -0.21 40.27 -30.01
C MET A 709 -0.61 39.54 -28.72
N PHE A 710 -1.46 40.14 -27.88
CA PHE A 710 -1.94 39.52 -26.65
C PHE A 710 -2.81 38.30 -26.95
N LYS A 711 -3.78 38.40 -27.86
CA LYS A 711 -4.68 37.31 -28.25
C LYS A 711 -3.94 36.12 -28.86
N THR A 712 -2.89 36.37 -29.65
CA THR A 712 -2.11 35.32 -30.33
C THR A 712 -1.02 34.69 -29.45
N THR A 713 -0.56 35.38 -28.40
CA THR A 713 0.46 34.83 -27.49
C THR A 713 -0.20 34.02 -26.38
N LYS A 714 -0.03 32.68 -26.42
CA LYS A 714 -0.64 31.72 -25.46
C LYS A 714 -0.49 32.11 -23.99
N ASP A 715 0.65 32.68 -23.61
CA ASP A 715 0.92 33.10 -22.23
C ASP A 715 0.32 34.44 -21.84
N CYS A 716 0.00 35.32 -22.80
CA CYS A 716 -0.66 36.60 -22.57
C CYS A 716 -2.18 36.44 -22.47
N ASN A 717 -2.81 35.56 -23.27
CA ASN A 717 -4.26 35.35 -23.28
C ASN A 717 -4.73 34.13 -22.48
N LYS A 718 -4.14 33.90 -21.30
CA LYS A 718 -4.60 32.81 -20.43
C LYS A 718 -6.06 33.06 -20.04
N LYS A 719 -6.92 32.06 -20.26
CA LYS A 719 -8.38 32.10 -19.99
C LYS A 719 -9.16 33.15 -20.79
N GLY A 720 -8.67 33.57 -21.96
CA GLY A 720 -9.39 34.51 -22.82
C GLY A 720 -9.49 35.95 -22.26
N LYS A 721 -8.54 36.33 -21.38
CA LYS A 721 -8.51 37.63 -20.69
C LYS A 721 -8.70 38.82 -21.64
N TRP A 722 -8.20 38.74 -22.87
CA TRP A 722 -8.21 39.84 -23.83
C TRP A 722 -9.23 39.68 -24.97
N ASP A 723 -10.01 38.58 -24.99
CA ASP A 723 -10.88 38.24 -26.13
C ASP A 723 -11.96 39.30 -26.39
N ASN A 724 -12.51 39.86 -25.31
CA ASN A 724 -13.59 40.85 -25.33
C ASN A 724 -13.11 42.30 -25.07
N THR A 725 -11.80 42.56 -25.05
CA THR A 725 -11.26 43.90 -24.79
C THR A 725 -11.22 44.73 -26.06
N SER A 726 -11.80 45.93 -26.04
CA SER A 726 -11.69 46.90 -27.14
C SER A 726 -10.32 47.62 -27.12
N PRO A 727 -9.84 48.16 -28.25
CA PRO A 727 -8.63 48.98 -28.30
C PRO A 727 -8.66 50.18 -27.33
N GLU A 728 -9.84 50.78 -27.15
CA GLU A 728 -10.10 51.88 -26.23
C GLU A 728 -9.95 51.44 -24.76
N ASP A 729 -10.49 50.27 -24.42
CA ASP A 729 -10.33 49.68 -23.08
C ASP A 729 -8.88 49.35 -22.77
N LEU A 730 -8.12 48.86 -23.77
CA LEU A 730 -6.69 48.62 -23.60
C LEU A 730 -5.92 49.94 -23.44
N LEU A 731 -6.25 50.97 -24.22
CA LEU A 731 -5.63 52.29 -24.09
C LEU A 731 -5.84 52.86 -22.68
N LEU A 732 -7.03 52.65 -22.11
CA LEU A 732 -7.36 53.06 -20.75
C LEU A 732 -6.46 52.37 -19.71
N GLN A 733 -5.92 51.18 -19.98
CA GLN A 733 -4.97 50.52 -19.08
C GLN A 733 -3.61 51.22 -19.01
N PHE A 734 -3.26 52.02 -20.02
CA PHE A 734 -2.04 52.85 -20.03
C PHE A 734 -2.25 54.25 -19.42
N SER A 735 -3.43 54.54 -18.85
CA SER A 735 -3.72 55.85 -18.24
C SER A 735 -3.09 56.05 -16.85
N SER A 736 -2.71 54.98 -16.15
CA SER A 736 -2.15 55.03 -14.80
C SER A 736 -1.22 53.86 -14.51
N ILE A 737 -0.31 54.06 -13.55
CA ILE A 737 0.63 53.01 -13.14
C ILE A 737 -0.06 51.81 -12.50
N ASP A 738 -1.17 52.03 -11.77
CA ASP A 738 -1.89 50.95 -11.09
C ASP A 738 -2.56 50.00 -12.07
N LYS A 739 -3.08 50.52 -13.19
CA LYS A 739 -3.61 49.70 -14.27
C LYS A 739 -2.51 48.91 -14.97
N LEU A 740 -1.33 49.51 -15.21
CA LEU A 740 -0.17 48.80 -15.73
C LEU A 740 0.34 47.69 -14.80
N ARG A 741 0.19 47.81 -13.47
CA ARG A 741 0.60 46.77 -12.51
C ARG A 741 -0.18 45.47 -12.67
N LEU A 742 -1.42 45.55 -13.16
CA LEU A 742 -2.30 44.40 -13.45
C LEU A 742 -1.78 43.54 -14.62
N PHE A 743 -0.80 44.04 -15.37
CA PHE A 743 -0.21 43.28 -16.47
C PHE A 743 0.73 42.19 -15.93
N LEU A 744 0.65 41.00 -16.50
CA LEU A 744 1.61 39.93 -16.31
C LEU A 744 2.97 40.34 -16.88
N ASP A 745 4.05 39.74 -16.37
CA ASP A 745 5.39 40.08 -16.85
C ASP A 745 5.60 39.76 -18.35
N VAL A 746 4.88 38.77 -18.86
CA VAL A 746 4.86 38.40 -20.29
C VAL A 746 4.10 39.42 -21.15
N GLU A 747 3.04 40.02 -20.61
CA GLU A 747 2.27 41.09 -21.27
C GLU A 747 3.13 42.36 -21.37
N LEU A 748 3.79 42.76 -20.28
CA LEU A 748 4.72 43.90 -20.27
C LEU A 748 5.92 43.70 -21.22
N ARG A 749 6.44 42.47 -21.33
CA ARG A 749 7.49 42.16 -22.33
C ARG A 749 6.99 42.35 -23.75
N SER A 750 5.75 41.96 -24.03
CA SER A 750 5.14 42.11 -25.34
C SER A 750 4.92 43.60 -25.68
N VAL A 751 4.54 44.43 -24.70
CA VAL A 751 4.49 45.90 -24.84
C VAL A 751 5.87 46.48 -25.15
N VAL A 752 6.90 46.11 -24.39
CA VAL A 752 8.28 46.59 -24.63
C VAL A 752 8.77 46.18 -26.02
N ARG A 753 8.49 44.94 -26.45
CA ARG A 753 8.85 44.43 -27.78
C ARG A 753 8.16 45.20 -28.90
N TYR A 754 6.87 45.51 -28.73
CA TYR A 754 6.13 46.34 -29.65
C TYR A 754 6.74 47.75 -29.77
N LEU A 755 6.93 48.44 -28.64
CA LEU A 755 7.48 49.80 -28.61
C LEU A 755 8.92 49.89 -29.14
N LYS A 756 9.73 48.83 -28.97
CA LYS A 756 11.05 48.73 -29.61
C LYS A 756 10.98 48.75 -31.12
N LYS A 757 10.00 48.03 -31.67
CA LYS A 757 9.81 47.88 -33.12
C LYS A 757 9.22 49.13 -33.75
N THR A 758 8.37 49.87 -33.03
CA THR A 758 7.54 50.94 -33.62
C THR A 758 7.90 52.36 -33.17
N LYS A 759 8.52 52.55 -32.00
CA LYS A 759 8.68 53.88 -31.37
C LYS A 759 10.04 54.07 -30.64
N GLU A 760 11.12 53.43 -31.10
CA GLU A 760 12.50 53.58 -30.56
C GLU A 760 12.62 53.46 -29.01
N CYS A 761 12.07 52.39 -28.44
CA CYS A 761 12.14 52.13 -26.99
C CYS A 761 13.48 51.49 -26.55
N LYS A 762 14.15 52.03 -25.52
CA LYS A 762 15.42 51.50 -24.97
C LYS A 762 15.26 50.51 -23.80
N ILE A 763 14.04 50.17 -23.41
CA ILE A 763 13.73 49.31 -22.24
C ILE A 763 14.24 47.88 -22.48
N LYS A 764 14.94 47.27 -21.53
CA LYS A 764 15.41 45.88 -21.66
C LYS A 764 14.26 44.89 -21.37
N GLU A 765 13.99 43.95 -22.28
CA GLU A 765 12.96 42.91 -22.09
C GLU A 765 13.26 42.00 -20.88
N SER A 766 14.55 41.78 -20.60
CA SER A 766 15.06 40.96 -19.49
C SER A 766 15.11 41.66 -18.12
N SER A 767 14.68 42.93 -18.04
CA SER A 767 14.61 43.62 -16.75
C SER A 767 13.53 43.03 -15.84
N THR A 768 13.59 43.33 -14.53
CA THR A 768 12.56 42.91 -13.58
C THR A 768 11.24 43.65 -13.84
N LYS A 769 10.08 43.02 -13.55
CA LYS A 769 8.74 43.62 -13.75
C LYS A 769 8.63 45.06 -13.21
N GLY A 770 9.11 45.32 -11.99
CA GLY A 770 9.07 46.67 -11.39
C GLY A 770 9.85 47.72 -12.20
N LYS A 771 11.04 47.37 -12.66
CA LYS A 771 11.86 48.24 -13.51
C LYS A 771 11.24 48.50 -14.88
N LYS A 772 10.56 47.51 -15.49
CA LYS A 772 9.78 47.72 -16.74
C LYS A 772 8.66 48.71 -16.52
N LEU A 773 7.94 48.59 -15.40
CA LEU A 773 6.83 49.49 -15.08
C LEU A 773 7.31 50.93 -14.89
N GLU A 774 8.41 51.14 -14.16
CA GLU A 774 9.02 52.46 -13.98
C GLU A 774 9.46 53.07 -15.32
N GLU A 775 10.16 52.29 -16.15
CA GLU A 775 10.66 52.78 -17.44
C GLU A 775 9.51 53.02 -18.45
N LEU A 776 8.46 52.17 -18.46
CA LEU A 776 7.27 52.36 -19.30
C LEU A 776 6.45 53.58 -18.84
N ALA A 777 6.28 53.77 -17.54
CA ALA A 777 5.57 54.93 -17.01
C ALA A 777 6.28 56.24 -17.38
N ALA A 778 7.61 56.27 -17.26
CA ALA A 778 8.41 57.40 -17.70
C ALA A 778 8.31 57.66 -19.21
N LEU A 779 8.31 56.58 -20.02
CA LEU A 779 8.25 56.68 -21.48
C LEU A 779 6.88 57.17 -21.99
N LEU A 780 5.81 56.86 -21.26
CA LEU A 780 4.42 57.20 -21.61
C LEU A 780 3.91 58.44 -20.86
N ASN A 781 4.77 59.12 -20.10
CA ASN A 781 4.42 60.27 -19.26
C ASN A 781 3.25 59.98 -18.27
N ILE A 782 3.24 58.78 -17.71
CA ILE A 782 2.29 58.37 -16.67
C ILE A 782 2.86 58.81 -15.33
N ASN A 783 2.10 59.59 -14.58
CA ASN A 783 2.55 60.17 -13.31
C ASN A 783 2.91 59.04 -12.31
N PHE A 784 4.16 59.01 -11.86
CA PHE A 784 4.70 57.96 -10.99
C PHE A 784 4.96 58.53 -9.61
N ASP A 785 4.01 58.35 -8.69
CA ASP A 785 4.17 58.81 -7.31
C ASP A 785 5.28 58.03 -6.60
N LYS A 786 6.36 58.75 -6.27
CA LYS A 786 7.56 58.19 -5.61
C LYS A 786 7.27 57.67 -4.19
N GLU A 787 6.15 58.03 -3.57
CA GLU A 787 5.80 57.65 -2.20
C GLU A 787 5.49 56.14 -2.05
N ILE A 788 5.15 55.42 -3.13
CA ILE A 788 4.86 53.97 -3.07
C ILE A 788 6.15 53.11 -3.15
N SER A 789 7.33 53.70 -3.37
CA SER A 789 8.62 52.98 -3.32
C SER A 789 9.08 52.59 -1.90
N GLY A 790 8.30 52.94 -0.87
CA GLY A 790 8.58 52.64 0.54
C GLY A 790 8.38 51.19 0.96
N LEU A 791 7.64 50.36 0.20
CA LEU A 791 7.32 48.97 0.59
C LEU A 791 8.31 47.89 0.11
N VAL A 792 9.41 48.25 -0.59
CA VAL A 792 10.47 47.29 -0.99
C VAL A 792 11.88 47.76 -0.60
N LYS A 793 12.00 48.62 0.41
CA LYS A 793 13.28 48.85 1.11
C LYS A 793 13.28 48.15 2.45
N ARG A 794 13.31 46.81 2.44
CA ARG A 794 13.97 46.09 3.54
C ARG A 794 15.41 46.61 3.56
N LYS A 795 15.75 47.41 4.59
CA LYS A 795 17.13 47.79 4.89
C LYS A 795 17.97 46.51 4.79
N LYS A 796 18.79 46.39 3.74
CA LYS A 796 19.86 45.40 3.76
C LYS A 796 20.75 45.82 4.92
N LYS A 797 20.70 45.07 6.03
CA LYS A 797 21.79 45.05 6.99
C LYS A 797 23.09 44.96 6.17
N PRO A 798 24.14 45.72 6.51
CA PRO A 798 25.43 45.57 5.85
C PRO A 798 25.74 44.09 5.81
N GLN A 799 25.92 43.56 4.61
CA GLN A 799 26.08 42.13 4.40
C GLN A 799 27.42 41.78 5.04
N GLN A 800 27.37 41.31 6.29
CA GLN A 800 28.51 40.81 7.04
C GLN A 800 29.25 39.88 6.08
N VAL A 801 30.53 40.17 5.82
CA VAL A 801 31.34 39.38 4.90
C VAL A 801 31.28 37.96 5.43
N LYS A 802 30.54 37.11 4.74
CA LYS A 802 30.34 35.73 5.16
C LYS A 802 31.70 35.09 5.25
N SER A 803 32.01 34.49 6.39
CA SER A 803 33.28 33.79 6.55
C SER A 803 33.45 32.73 5.44
N LEU A 804 34.68 32.36 5.10
CA LEU A 804 34.94 31.30 4.13
C LEU A 804 34.19 30.01 4.53
N SER A 805 34.09 29.75 5.84
CA SER A 805 33.31 28.65 6.41
C SER A 805 31.81 28.74 6.11
N GLU A 806 31.21 29.93 6.19
CA GLU A 806 29.80 30.16 5.83
C GLU A 806 29.53 30.04 4.34
N LEU A 807 30.47 30.49 3.49
CA LEU A 807 30.38 30.35 2.04
C LEU A 807 30.53 28.89 1.60
N ALA A 808 31.50 28.18 2.19
CA ALA A 808 31.68 26.74 1.98
C ALA A 808 30.43 25.97 2.43
N THR A 809 29.88 26.32 3.59
CA THR A 809 28.64 25.75 4.12
C THR A 809 27.46 25.94 3.17
N GLN A 810 27.26 27.15 2.64
CA GLN A 810 26.18 27.42 1.70
C GLN A 810 26.37 26.69 0.38
N THR A 811 27.63 26.48 -0.04
CA THR A 811 27.96 25.71 -1.24
C THR A 811 27.66 24.23 -1.03
N ILE A 812 28.08 23.64 0.10
CA ILE A 812 27.80 22.25 0.46
C ILE A 812 26.29 22.00 0.59
N GLN A 813 25.54 22.93 1.20
CA GLN A 813 24.06 22.81 1.31
C GLN A 813 23.36 22.75 -0.06
N LYS A 814 23.93 23.38 -1.09
CA LYS A 814 23.38 23.38 -2.45
C LYS A 814 23.69 22.10 -3.22
N LEU A 815 24.64 21.29 -2.78
CA LEU A 815 24.97 20.03 -3.46
C LEU A 815 23.78 19.04 -3.37
N PRO A 816 23.53 18.25 -4.43
CA PRO A 816 22.58 17.14 -4.38
C PRO A 816 22.92 16.16 -3.25
N LYS A 817 21.90 15.55 -2.62
CA LYS A 817 22.11 14.57 -1.54
C LYS A 817 23.04 13.44 -1.97
N LEU A 818 22.88 12.92 -3.19
CA LEU A 818 23.72 11.86 -3.73
C LEU A 818 25.22 12.24 -3.75
N THR A 819 25.55 13.47 -4.14
CA THR A 819 26.94 13.96 -4.15
C THR A 819 27.51 14.04 -2.73
N LEU A 820 26.71 14.51 -1.78
CA LEU A 820 27.10 14.56 -0.37
C LEU A 820 27.31 13.15 0.21
N ASN A 821 26.49 12.18 -0.20
CA ASN A 821 26.66 10.78 0.18
C ASN A 821 28.00 10.22 -0.32
N VAL A 822 28.36 10.45 -1.58
CA VAL A 822 29.65 9.99 -2.14
C VAL A 822 30.82 10.58 -1.36
N ILE A 823 30.82 11.91 -1.16
CA ILE A 823 31.90 12.59 -0.43
C ILE A 823 32.03 12.04 0.99
N HIS A 824 30.91 11.86 1.70
CA HIS A 824 30.95 11.33 3.06
C HIS A 824 31.43 9.88 3.11
N ALA A 825 30.94 9.03 2.20
CA ALA A 825 31.33 7.63 2.11
C ALA A 825 32.84 7.48 1.83
N GLU A 826 33.41 8.28 0.93
CA GLU A 826 34.85 8.31 0.65
C GLU A 826 35.67 8.74 1.88
N LEU A 827 35.22 9.75 2.61
CA LEU A 827 35.91 10.26 3.80
C LEU A 827 35.98 9.25 4.94
N ILE A 828 34.91 8.48 5.16
CA ILE A 828 34.88 7.47 6.24
C ILE A 828 35.44 6.11 5.80
N TRP A 829 35.65 5.90 4.49
CA TRP A 829 36.09 4.63 3.93
C TRP A 829 37.45 4.19 4.46
N GLU A 830 38.46 5.07 4.47
CA GLU A 830 39.82 4.73 4.92
C GLU A 830 39.82 4.25 6.37
N ASN A 831 39.22 5.01 7.28
CA ASN A 831 39.10 4.64 8.69
C ASN A 831 38.35 3.30 8.90
N ARG A 832 37.29 3.06 8.12
CA ARG A 832 36.54 1.79 8.20
C ARG A 832 37.36 0.62 7.65
N TYR A 833 38.06 0.82 6.55
CA TYR A 833 38.92 -0.17 5.95
C TYR A 833 40.07 -0.53 6.88
N ASP A 834 40.72 0.44 7.51
CA ASP A 834 41.82 0.24 8.46
C ASP A 834 41.36 -0.48 9.73
N ASN A 835 40.19 -0.12 10.26
CA ASN A 835 39.57 -0.83 11.38
C ASN A 835 39.19 -2.27 10.98
N TRP A 836 38.71 -2.46 9.76
CA TRP A 836 38.36 -3.78 9.26
C TRP A 836 39.58 -4.67 9.05
N ILE A 837 40.65 -4.16 8.40
CA ILE A 837 41.87 -4.90 8.09
C ILE A 837 42.71 -5.21 9.33
N SER A 838 42.77 -4.31 10.32
CA SER A 838 43.46 -4.57 11.60
C SER A 838 42.84 -5.71 12.40
N LYS A 839 41.58 -6.04 12.14
CA LYS A 839 40.86 -7.18 12.73
C LYS A 839 40.97 -8.46 11.90
N ILE A 840 41.64 -8.43 10.75
CA ILE A 840 41.91 -9.61 9.94
C ILE A 840 43.22 -10.20 10.44
N ARG A 841 43.16 -11.38 11.05
CA ARG A 841 44.35 -12.20 11.17
C ARG A 841 44.72 -12.63 9.76
N THR A 842 45.92 -12.29 9.31
CA THR A 842 46.48 -12.77 8.06
C THR A 842 46.57 -14.28 8.14
N VAL A 843 45.61 -14.97 7.51
CA VAL A 843 45.69 -16.41 7.31
C VAL A 843 46.59 -16.61 6.10
N THR A 844 47.87 -16.81 6.36
CA THR A 844 48.80 -17.31 5.36
C THR A 844 48.44 -18.76 5.08
N VAL A 845 47.82 -19.01 3.93
CA VAL A 845 47.68 -20.38 3.41
C VAL A 845 49.07 -20.82 2.96
N ASN A 846 49.62 -21.86 3.60
CA ASN A 846 50.93 -22.39 3.25
C ASN A 846 51.03 -22.60 1.73
N GLY A 847 52.07 -22.03 1.11
CA GLY A 847 52.30 -22.07 -0.33
C GLY A 847 51.70 -20.93 -1.15
N MET A 848 50.83 -20.05 -0.60
CA MET A 848 50.33 -18.87 -1.33
C MET A 848 51.09 -17.59 -0.95
N LYS A 849 51.71 -16.93 -1.94
CA LYS A 849 52.44 -15.66 -1.77
C LYS A 849 51.56 -14.42 -1.55
N HIS A 850 50.23 -14.54 -1.67
CA HIS A 850 49.32 -13.40 -1.61
C HIS A 850 48.23 -13.60 -0.58
N ASP A 851 47.95 -12.53 0.16
CA ASP A 851 46.83 -12.49 1.10
C ASP A 851 45.50 -12.76 0.38
N TRP A 852 44.66 -13.51 1.08
CA TRP A 852 43.32 -13.81 0.62
C TRP A 852 42.41 -12.62 0.92
N PHE A 853 41.70 -12.13 -0.10
CA PHE A 853 40.82 -10.94 0.01
C PHE A 853 39.51 -11.21 0.77
N TYR A 854 39.38 -12.39 1.38
CA TYR A 854 38.24 -12.81 2.20
C TYR A 854 38.73 -12.99 3.64
N LYS A 855 38.02 -12.38 4.59
CA LYS A 855 38.22 -12.69 6.00
C LYS A 855 37.61 -14.07 6.26
N PRO A 856 38.38 -15.10 6.64
CA PRO A 856 37.79 -16.36 7.06
C PRO A 856 36.99 -16.15 8.34
N ASP A 857 35.88 -16.87 8.47
CA ASP A 857 35.13 -16.90 9.72
C ASP A 857 35.85 -17.86 10.67
N PHE A 858 36.06 -17.46 11.92
CA PHE A 858 36.71 -18.35 12.89
C PHE A 858 35.64 -19.10 13.67
N SER A 859 35.63 -20.43 13.57
CA SER A 859 34.78 -21.26 14.40
C SER A 859 35.47 -21.48 15.74
N GLU A 860 34.91 -20.89 16.81
CA GLU A 860 35.37 -21.13 18.18
C GLU A 860 35.15 -22.59 18.59
N ILE A 861 34.02 -23.18 18.17
CA ILE A 861 33.63 -24.56 18.50
C ILE A 861 34.62 -25.57 17.91
N ARG A 862 35.09 -25.33 16.68
CA ARG A 862 36.04 -26.20 15.98
C ARG A 862 37.48 -25.71 16.04
N ASN A 863 37.73 -24.56 16.67
CA ASN A 863 39.03 -23.90 16.76
C ASN A 863 39.76 -23.79 15.40
N GLN A 864 39.03 -23.44 14.34
CA GLN A 864 39.57 -23.41 12.97
C GLN A 864 39.05 -22.21 12.17
N TYR A 865 39.81 -21.83 11.14
CA TYR A 865 39.38 -20.83 10.15
C TYR A 865 38.60 -21.49 9.02
N GLU A 866 37.46 -20.92 8.70
CA GLU A 866 36.54 -21.44 7.70
C GLU A 866 36.35 -20.44 6.57
N VAL A 867 36.51 -20.98 5.37
CA VAL A 867 36.40 -20.20 4.14
C VAL A 867 34.99 -20.37 3.61
N ARG A 868 34.33 -19.26 3.32
CA ARG A 868 33.02 -19.28 2.66
C ARG A 868 33.13 -18.64 1.29
N CYS A 869 32.55 -19.27 0.28
CA CYS A 869 32.50 -18.74 -1.08
C CYS A 869 31.11 -18.84 -1.69
N ILE A 870 30.85 -17.95 -2.65
CA ILE A 870 29.71 -18.04 -3.56
C ILE A 870 30.22 -18.84 -4.76
N ASP A 871 29.67 -20.04 -4.94
CA ASP A 871 30.03 -20.99 -6.00
C ASP A 871 31.50 -21.51 -5.95
N ALA A 872 31.64 -22.84 -5.90
CA ALA A 872 32.92 -23.55 -5.94
C ALA A 872 33.74 -23.19 -7.19
N THR A 873 33.08 -22.86 -8.30
CA THR A 873 33.70 -22.43 -9.57
C THR A 873 34.44 -21.10 -9.40
N HIS A 874 33.92 -20.19 -8.57
CA HIS A 874 34.51 -18.88 -8.35
C HIS A 874 35.77 -18.94 -7.49
N LEU A 875 35.79 -19.83 -6.49
CA LEU A 875 36.97 -20.14 -5.68
C LEU A 875 38.06 -20.78 -6.55
N LEU A 876 37.71 -21.81 -7.33
CA LEU A 876 38.64 -22.46 -8.26
C LEU A 876 39.19 -21.51 -9.31
N THR A 877 38.37 -20.63 -9.89
CA THR A 877 38.79 -19.68 -10.93
C THR A 877 39.70 -18.59 -10.35
N ARG A 878 39.40 -18.07 -9.15
CA ARG A 878 40.27 -17.09 -8.48
C ARG A 878 41.57 -17.71 -7.98
N THR A 879 41.52 -18.90 -7.40
CA THR A 879 42.72 -19.65 -7.01
C THR A 879 43.57 -19.93 -8.23
N ARG A 880 43.01 -20.48 -9.32
CA ARG A 880 43.70 -20.64 -10.62
C ARG A 880 44.34 -19.34 -11.11
N THR A 881 43.60 -18.23 -11.11
CA THR A 881 44.12 -16.94 -11.57
C THR A 881 45.28 -16.43 -10.70
N LYS A 882 45.22 -16.64 -9.39
CA LYS A 882 46.28 -16.23 -8.45
C LYS A 882 47.50 -17.16 -8.54
N VAL A 883 47.30 -18.47 -8.68
CA VAL A 883 48.36 -19.45 -8.94
C VAL A 883 49.10 -19.09 -10.23
N CYS A 884 48.37 -18.77 -11.31
CA CYS A 884 48.96 -18.35 -12.58
C CYS A 884 49.69 -16.99 -12.52
N LYS A 885 49.36 -16.11 -11.55
CA LYS A 885 49.94 -14.76 -11.45
C LYS A 885 51.08 -14.64 -10.43
N GLY A 886 51.07 -15.41 -9.36
CA GLY A 886 52.03 -15.29 -8.24
C GLY A 886 52.86 -16.53 -7.94
N GLY A 887 52.52 -17.68 -8.54
CA GLY A 887 53.09 -18.98 -8.21
C GLY A 887 52.67 -19.49 -6.82
N ILE A 888 52.61 -20.83 -6.69
CA ILE A 888 52.61 -21.49 -5.37
C ILE A 888 54.06 -21.89 -5.08
N GLU A 889 54.51 -21.75 -3.84
CA GLU A 889 55.86 -22.22 -3.47
C GLU A 889 55.98 -23.73 -3.73
N GLY A 890 56.94 -24.14 -4.58
CA GLY A 890 57.08 -25.51 -5.07
C GLY A 890 56.32 -25.83 -6.38
N LEU A 891 55.48 -24.92 -6.89
CA LEU A 891 54.74 -25.08 -8.15
C LEU A 891 55.04 -23.92 -9.10
N THR A 892 55.94 -24.15 -10.07
CA THR A 892 56.29 -23.12 -11.06
C THR A 892 55.12 -22.91 -12.03
N ASN A 893 55.02 -21.69 -12.57
CA ASN A 893 54.02 -21.35 -13.60
C ASN A 893 54.09 -22.30 -14.80
N GLU A 894 55.29 -22.78 -15.10
CA GLU A 894 55.59 -23.72 -16.17
C GLU A 894 55.13 -25.15 -15.86
N SER A 895 55.28 -25.62 -14.61
CA SER A 895 54.73 -26.89 -14.14
C SER A 895 53.20 -26.90 -14.20
N TRP A 896 52.56 -25.78 -13.83
CA TRP A 896 51.11 -25.63 -13.92
C TRP A 896 50.61 -25.56 -15.36
N LEU A 897 51.29 -24.79 -16.22
CA LEU A 897 51.00 -24.73 -17.66
C LEU A 897 51.24 -26.09 -18.34
N LYS A 898 52.22 -26.88 -17.91
CA LYS A 898 52.43 -28.26 -18.37
C LYS A 898 51.25 -29.17 -18.03
N VAL A 899 50.69 -29.07 -16.82
CA VAL A 899 49.48 -29.82 -16.42
C VAL A 899 48.23 -29.34 -17.17
N ALA A 900 48.08 -28.02 -17.37
CA ALA A 900 46.94 -27.47 -18.11
C ALA A 900 47.00 -27.75 -19.63
N ARG A 901 48.22 -27.86 -20.21
CA ARG A 901 48.45 -28.14 -21.63
C ARG A 901 48.57 -29.64 -21.95
N SER A 902 48.87 -30.50 -20.97
CA SER A 902 49.10 -31.91 -21.24
C SER A 902 47.86 -32.65 -21.71
N GLY A 903 46.65 -32.10 -21.53
CA GLY A 903 45.38 -32.65 -22.07
C GLY A 903 45.06 -34.08 -21.64
N LYS A 904 45.93 -34.73 -20.85
CA LYS A 904 45.72 -36.03 -20.25
C LYS A 904 45.11 -35.77 -18.88
N HIS A 905 43.87 -36.25 -18.77
CA HIS A 905 43.08 -36.28 -17.55
C HIS A 905 43.94 -36.56 -16.32
N PHE A 906 43.87 -35.64 -15.36
CA PHE A 906 44.20 -35.80 -13.95
C PHE A 906 42.93 -35.75 -13.14
#